data_AF-A0A951GBA7-F1
#
_entry.id   AF-A0A951GBA7-F1
#
_cell.length_a   1.000
_cell.length_b   1.000
_cell.length_c   1.000
_cell.angle_alpha   90.00
_cell.angle_beta   90.00
_cell.angle_gamma   90.00
#
_symmetry.space_group_name_H-M   'P 1'
#
loop_
_entity.id
_entity.type
_entity.pdbx_description
1 polymer ?
#
loop_
_entity_poly.entity_id
_entity_poly.type
_entity_poly.pdbx_seq_one_letter_code
_entity_poly.pdbx_strand_id
1 'polypeptide(L)'
;MEASGTSSVPQDTEGVATRGDAVAGAAGTAAPAAVTPASPQMPGGPDARRRRRAVGSREALILVVCCVAQFMVILDLSIVNVALPSIQSSLNFTSADLQWVVDAYAIAFAGFLMLGGRAADQLGQRRVFVAALILFSVTSLVGGAAVNRQMLIVARGVQGFSCAFMAASSLAIITSSFPPGPQLHRAIGLWAAMNGLGGAAGTLFGGIITEALSWRWVLLINPPIGIATAVVAYAVVADRRRAKEGRSFDILGALTLTVGQMVLVYGVVQAGLRGWHAGLAIGPIVAGLALLAVFCVIETRVAKEPLVPFKDLTKPLQVANGIVLLFSAALFPMWYLSSLYLQQVLGLSPLHAGLTFLPMALTIMFVARSAGKLVSRFGVRAVLGGGLLMMTAGMLLFTKIAASGSAVVYVIVPGVLTAAGIGMSIVPSTIAATQGAKQGQQGLASGLVNTSRQVGGGLGIAVLITLATSLSSHLIGNGHGVPQALTDGFRVGYFIAAALCAAAAVLTLTLVPRPAPVENAPASARRAPILLAVTGVIAAFVALAFAVGGSHGAPLGSYTTNGAYTYASAPDLHPPVIRATTPGVTGKLSPGYIFTANFYDLNHPPMIGQSGPLILDKRLQPVWFKPVPKADVAGNLSLQVYAGKPVLTWWQGVITTTGATESGEDVIVDQSYRPLATLHATNGWVLTLHEILIRGHTAWVTANKNIPMNLSKFGGAYNGALIDSAVQEYDLRTGKLIRSWNALDHIPLSDSRASLPTNGFPWDAYHVNSIYVSGDGTFVVSMRNTWAVYKVNMATGAIVWTLGGRHSSFRFGNGADFQWQHNVVVYPGSPLVTLFDDHCCQITGGGTYVSPTAPSRGLVLKLDQQAHTATLAGQYSHGANFDSEYMGSIEPLPNGNEFVGWGSAPFFSEYDASGNLLLDARLPGSDITYRATVEPWVGKPHEPPAGAARRAGGRTVVYASWNGATEVRTWRVLGAGSGGTLTQIAAAQKSGFETGIPLTQQGDKTFQVQALDGHGRVLGASKPFTLSG
;
A
#
# COMPACT_ATOMS: atom_id res chain seq x y z
N MET A 1 24.31 13.02 -53.68
CA MET A 1 25.30 13.70 -52.81
C MET A 1 25.86 12.69 -51.83
N GLU A 2 27.07 12.94 -51.33
CA GLU A 2 27.92 12.02 -50.56
C GLU A 2 27.27 11.43 -49.28
N ALA A 3 27.66 10.25 -48.78
CA ALA A 3 28.51 9.18 -49.34
C ALA A 3 28.24 7.81 -48.65
N SER A 4 28.78 6.74 -49.26
CA SER A 4 28.78 5.33 -48.82
C SER A 4 29.71 5.07 -47.60
N GLY A 5 29.67 3.91 -46.91
CA GLY A 5 28.79 2.74 -47.04
C GLY A 5 29.34 1.45 -46.38
N THR A 6 28.57 0.36 -46.51
CA THR A 6 28.87 -1.09 -46.35
C THR A 6 30.32 -1.56 -46.61
N SER A 7 30.85 -2.73 -46.16
CA SER A 7 30.53 -3.79 -45.16
C SER A 7 31.63 -4.89 -45.28
N SER A 8 31.52 -6.04 -44.57
CA SER A 8 32.34 -7.29 -44.71
C SER A 8 33.86 -7.19 -44.40
N VAL A 9 34.55 -8.07 -43.63
CA VAL A 9 34.68 -9.57 -43.63
C VAL A 9 35.47 -10.07 -44.86
N PRO A 10 36.52 -10.94 -44.78
CA PRO A 10 36.87 -11.93 -43.72
C PRO A 10 38.37 -12.09 -43.31
N GLN A 11 38.60 -13.08 -42.43
CA GLN A 11 39.70 -14.09 -42.43
C GLN A 11 41.07 -13.90 -41.75
N ASP A 12 41.63 -15.05 -41.38
CA ASP A 12 42.85 -15.32 -40.60
C ASP A 12 44.15 -15.19 -41.42
N THR A 13 45.29 -14.93 -40.76
CA THR A 13 46.48 -15.84 -40.74
C THR A 13 47.67 -15.29 -39.90
N GLU A 14 48.70 -16.13 -39.78
CA GLU A 14 50.05 -15.95 -39.20
C GLU A 14 50.85 -14.80 -39.88
N GLY A 15 51.96 -14.27 -39.37
CA GLY A 15 52.72 -14.53 -38.14
C GLY A 15 54.20 -14.05 -38.24
N VAL A 16 55.04 -14.43 -37.27
CA VAL A 16 56.52 -14.55 -37.37
C VAL A 16 57.41 -13.27 -37.56
N ALA A 17 57.83 -12.72 -36.41
CA ALA A 17 59.21 -12.57 -35.92
C ALA A 17 60.37 -11.86 -36.69
N THR A 18 61.22 -11.21 -35.88
CA THR A 18 62.68 -11.10 -35.96
C THR A 18 63.24 -11.69 -34.63
N ARG A 19 64.29 -12.53 -34.48
CA ARG A 19 65.66 -12.66 -35.05
C ARG A 19 66.51 -11.39 -34.87
N GLY A 20 67.68 -11.40 -34.23
CA GLY A 20 68.48 -12.48 -33.63
C GLY A 20 69.81 -11.92 -33.09
N ASP A 21 70.81 -12.65 -32.57
CA ASP A 21 70.96 -14.04 -32.10
C ASP A 21 72.36 -14.14 -31.39
N ALA A 22 72.82 -15.35 -31.02
CA ALA A 22 74.25 -15.75 -30.84
C ALA A 22 75.03 -15.42 -29.52
N VAL A 23 76.02 -16.21 -29.02
CA VAL A 23 76.48 -17.61 -29.31
C VAL A 23 77.33 -18.21 -28.14
N ALA A 24 77.23 -19.54 -27.92
CA ALA A 24 78.12 -20.57 -27.30
C ALA A 24 79.13 -20.30 -26.13
N GLY A 25 79.47 -21.35 -25.33
CA GLY A 25 80.46 -21.23 -24.23
C GLY A 25 81.01 -22.45 -23.42
N ALA A 26 80.68 -23.72 -23.71
CA ALA A 26 81.35 -24.99 -23.29
C ALA A 26 81.70 -25.36 -21.80
N ALA A 27 81.51 -26.66 -21.47
CA ALA A 27 82.00 -27.46 -20.30
C ALA A 27 81.57 -27.02 -18.87
N GLY A 28 81.38 -27.89 -17.86
CA GLY A 28 81.45 -29.36 -17.69
C GLY A 28 81.72 -29.67 -16.19
N THR A 29 81.37 -30.80 -15.55
CA THR A 29 80.76 -32.11 -15.90
C THR A 29 79.62 -32.42 -14.86
N ALA A 30 79.16 -33.61 -14.39
CA ALA A 30 79.54 -35.03 -14.48
C ALA A 30 78.29 -35.99 -14.37
N ALA A 31 78.29 -36.97 -13.45
CA ALA A 31 77.37 -38.14 -13.37
C ALA A 31 77.31 -38.69 -11.89
N PRO A 32 76.47 -39.70 -11.51
CA PRO A 32 75.71 -40.65 -12.33
C PRO A 32 74.21 -40.90 -11.94
N ALA A 33 73.60 -41.88 -12.61
CA ALA A 33 72.16 -42.12 -12.74
C ALA A 33 71.48 -42.95 -11.62
N ALA A 34 70.13 -42.95 -11.63
CA ALA A 34 69.28 -43.93 -10.94
C ALA A 34 68.09 -44.35 -11.85
N VAL A 35 67.67 -45.61 -11.72
CA VAL A 35 66.78 -46.34 -12.65
C VAL A 35 65.30 -45.98 -12.51
N THR A 36 64.56 -45.89 -13.63
CA THR A 36 63.09 -45.83 -13.68
C THR A 36 62.43 -47.22 -13.75
N PRO A 37 61.41 -47.51 -12.93
CA PRO A 37 60.31 -48.41 -13.28
C PRO A 37 59.21 -47.67 -14.07
N ALA A 38 58.45 -48.40 -14.89
CA ALA A 38 57.46 -47.79 -15.79
C ALA A 38 56.16 -47.32 -15.10
N SER A 39 55.59 -46.22 -15.59
CA SER A 39 54.23 -45.78 -15.24
C SER A 39 53.18 -46.61 -16.00
N PRO A 40 52.14 -47.18 -15.34
CA PRO A 40 51.04 -47.82 -16.05
C PRO A 40 50.22 -46.81 -16.85
N GLN A 41 50.22 -46.93 -18.19
CA GLN A 41 49.32 -46.15 -19.04
C GLN A 41 47.88 -46.64 -18.88
N MET A 42 47.11 -45.97 -18.00
CA MET A 42 45.66 -46.16 -17.95
C MET A 42 45.03 -45.63 -19.24
N PRO A 43 44.25 -46.44 -20.00
CA PRO A 43 43.70 -46.02 -21.29
C PRO A 43 42.65 -44.92 -21.12
N GLY A 44 43.02 -43.68 -21.44
CA GLY A 44 42.20 -42.47 -21.35
C GLY A 44 41.11 -42.38 -22.42
N GLY A 45 40.34 -43.45 -22.64
CA GLY A 45 39.33 -43.55 -23.69
C GLY A 45 38.23 -42.48 -23.59
N PRO A 46 37.53 -42.19 -24.70
CA PRO A 46 36.52 -41.13 -24.75
C PRO A 46 35.38 -41.34 -23.74
N ASP A 47 35.06 -42.59 -23.37
CA ASP A 47 34.04 -42.89 -22.36
C ASP A 47 34.40 -42.38 -20.95
N ALA A 48 35.69 -42.31 -20.58
CA ALA A 48 36.11 -41.73 -19.31
C ALA A 48 35.87 -40.20 -19.28
N ARG A 49 36.09 -39.50 -20.40
CA ARG A 49 35.73 -38.08 -20.56
C ARG A 49 34.21 -37.89 -20.60
N ARG A 50 33.47 -38.78 -21.28
CA ARG A 50 31.99 -38.78 -21.32
C ARG A 50 31.39 -38.97 -19.92
N ARG A 51 31.86 -39.95 -19.15
CA ARG A 51 31.45 -40.20 -17.76
C ARG A 51 31.75 -39.00 -16.85
N ARG A 52 32.95 -38.41 -16.90
CA ARG A 52 33.25 -37.17 -16.13
C ARG A 52 32.32 -36.01 -16.50
N ARG A 53 32.02 -35.82 -17.79
CA ARG A 53 31.11 -34.75 -18.26
C ARG A 53 29.65 -35.01 -17.82
N ALA A 54 29.19 -36.25 -17.90
CA ALA A 54 27.84 -36.65 -17.49
C ALA A 54 27.61 -36.58 -15.96
N VAL A 55 28.61 -36.94 -15.15
CA VAL A 55 28.57 -36.78 -13.69
C VAL A 55 28.39 -35.30 -13.33
N GLY A 56 29.20 -34.40 -13.93
CA GLY A 56 29.07 -32.96 -13.71
C GLY A 56 27.71 -32.39 -14.13
N SER A 57 27.15 -32.83 -15.27
CA SER A 57 25.78 -32.44 -15.67
C SER A 57 24.71 -32.89 -14.68
N ARG A 58 24.83 -34.11 -14.11
CA ARG A 58 23.88 -34.62 -13.13
C ARG A 58 23.96 -33.86 -11.80
N GLU A 59 25.17 -33.60 -11.30
CA GLU A 59 25.40 -32.83 -10.08
C GLU A 59 24.85 -31.40 -10.22
N ALA A 60 25.04 -30.76 -11.39
CA ALA A 60 24.45 -29.46 -11.70
C ALA A 60 22.91 -29.50 -11.66
N LEU A 61 22.27 -30.51 -12.28
CA LEU A 61 20.81 -30.66 -12.25
C LEU A 61 20.26 -30.92 -10.85
N ILE A 62 20.95 -31.73 -10.03
CA ILE A 62 20.59 -31.94 -8.61
C ILE A 62 20.63 -30.62 -7.84
N LEU A 63 21.66 -29.79 -8.05
CA LEU A 63 21.75 -28.48 -7.41
C LEU A 63 20.65 -27.53 -7.89
N VAL A 64 20.32 -27.53 -9.19
CA VAL A 64 19.23 -26.71 -9.75
C VAL A 64 17.89 -27.07 -9.11
N VAL A 65 17.48 -28.35 -9.07
CA VAL A 65 16.18 -28.70 -8.47
C VAL A 65 16.11 -28.38 -6.97
N CYS A 66 17.21 -28.56 -6.23
CA CYS A 66 17.26 -28.20 -4.81
C CYS A 66 17.21 -26.68 -4.60
N CYS A 67 17.84 -25.89 -5.48
CA CYS A 67 17.78 -24.42 -5.44
C CYS A 67 16.39 -23.90 -5.83
N VAL A 68 15.77 -24.44 -6.88
CA VAL A 68 14.40 -24.06 -7.30
C VAL A 68 13.40 -24.38 -6.20
N ALA A 69 13.49 -25.56 -5.57
CA ALA A 69 12.63 -25.91 -4.45
C ALA A 69 12.80 -24.94 -3.26
N GLN A 70 14.04 -24.61 -2.86
CA GLN A 70 14.28 -23.67 -1.75
C GLN A 70 13.86 -22.23 -2.10
N PHE A 71 14.01 -21.82 -3.36
CA PHE A 71 13.49 -20.56 -3.88
C PHE A 71 11.96 -20.52 -3.78
N MET A 72 11.26 -21.58 -4.22
CA MET A 72 9.80 -21.69 -4.12
C MET A 72 9.29 -21.61 -2.67
N VAL A 73 9.96 -22.24 -1.70
CA VAL A 73 9.59 -22.14 -0.27
C VAL A 73 9.56 -20.68 0.20
N ILE A 74 10.62 -19.90 -0.09
CA ILE A 74 10.71 -18.53 0.44
C ILE A 74 10.02 -17.50 -0.45
N LEU A 75 9.87 -17.79 -1.76
CA LEU A 75 8.96 -17.09 -2.65
C LEU A 75 7.55 -17.14 -2.09
N ASP A 76 7.00 -18.33 -1.86
CA ASP A 76 5.62 -18.58 -1.41
C ASP A 76 5.30 -18.03 0.01
N LEU A 77 6.31 -17.94 0.88
CA LEU A 77 6.19 -17.21 2.15
C LEU A 77 6.10 -15.68 1.94
N SER A 78 6.91 -15.13 1.02
CA SER A 78 7.07 -13.68 0.83
C SER A 78 5.96 -13.07 -0.03
N ILE A 79 5.65 -13.73 -1.15
CA ILE A 79 4.75 -13.28 -2.21
C ILE A 79 3.30 -13.08 -1.72
N VAL A 80 2.85 -13.93 -0.79
CA VAL A 80 1.52 -13.84 -0.18
C VAL A 80 1.37 -12.61 0.72
N ASN A 81 2.45 -12.13 1.36
CA ASN A 81 2.37 -10.97 2.28
C ASN A 81 1.96 -9.68 1.57
N VAL A 82 2.34 -9.51 0.29
CA VAL A 82 1.94 -8.36 -0.53
C VAL A 82 0.50 -8.50 -1.01
N ALA A 83 0.01 -9.73 -1.16
CA ALA A 83 -1.34 -10.04 -1.61
C ALA A 83 -2.41 -10.05 -0.50
N LEU A 84 -2.02 -9.92 0.78
CA LEU A 84 -2.94 -10.04 1.93
C LEU A 84 -4.18 -9.14 1.87
N PRO A 85 -4.11 -7.84 1.49
CA PRO A 85 -5.30 -6.99 1.40
C PRO A 85 -6.31 -7.49 0.35
N SER A 86 -5.82 -7.93 -0.81
CA SER A 86 -6.66 -8.46 -1.89
C SER A 86 -7.22 -9.86 -1.58
N ILE A 87 -6.48 -10.68 -0.82
CA ILE A 87 -6.97 -11.94 -0.24
C ILE A 87 -8.10 -11.64 0.76
N GLN A 88 -7.91 -10.63 1.61
CA GLN A 88 -8.83 -10.26 2.66
C GLN A 88 -10.20 -9.91 2.11
N SER A 89 -10.26 -8.98 1.16
CA SER A 89 -11.53 -8.51 0.61
C SER A 89 -12.19 -9.56 -0.29
N SER A 90 -11.42 -10.26 -1.14
CA SER A 90 -11.96 -11.28 -2.05
C SER A 90 -12.54 -12.52 -1.36
N LEU A 91 -12.24 -12.76 -0.07
CA LEU A 91 -12.72 -13.91 0.70
C LEU A 91 -13.38 -13.53 2.04
N ASN A 92 -13.60 -12.24 2.28
CA ASN A 92 -14.20 -11.69 3.51
C ASN A 92 -13.51 -12.16 4.81
N PHE A 93 -12.17 -12.08 4.85
CA PHE A 93 -11.38 -12.32 6.07
C PHE A 93 -11.59 -11.24 7.12
N THR A 94 -11.75 -11.67 8.38
CA THR A 94 -11.48 -10.80 9.53
C THR A 94 -9.97 -10.64 9.72
N SER A 95 -9.54 -9.63 10.48
CA SER A 95 -8.14 -9.44 10.89
C SER A 95 -7.54 -10.70 11.51
N ALA A 96 -8.31 -11.32 12.40
CA ALA A 96 -7.99 -12.55 13.09
C ALA A 96 -7.72 -13.72 12.13
N ASP A 97 -8.61 -13.88 11.15
CA ASP A 97 -8.54 -14.98 10.19
C ASP A 97 -7.45 -14.73 9.14
N LEU A 98 -7.16 -13.48 8.78
CA LEU A 98 -6.20 -13.16 7.73
C LEU A 98 -4.77 -13.48 8.15
N GLN A 99 -4.42 -13.21 9.41
CA GLN A 99 -3.08 -13.53 9.93
C GLN A 99 -2.77 -15.03 9.80
N TRP A 100 -3.79 -15.90 9.92
CA TRP A 100 -3.65 -17.35 9.71
C TRP A 100 -3.24 -17.75 8.28
N VAL A 101 -3.42 -16.90 7.26
CA VAL A 101 -2.93 -17.16 5.90
C VAL A 101 -1.39 -17.20 5.85
N VAL A 102 -0.73 -16.47 6.75
CA VAL A 102 0.73 -16.50 6.95
C VAL A 102 1.10 -17.49 8.06
N ASP A 103 0.43 -17.41 9.21
CA ASP A 103 0.81 -18.17 10.40
C ASP A 103 0.60 -19.68 10.23
N ALA A 104 -0.49 -20.14 9.60
CA ALA A 104 -0.71 -21.58 9.39
C ALA A 104 0.41 -22.20 8.55
N TYR A 105 0.87 -21.48 7.53
CA TYR A 105 2.03 -21.87 6.72
C TYR A 105 3.31 -21.87 7.55
N ALA A 106 3.61 -20.77 8.25
CA ALA A 106 4.88 -20.60 8.98
C ALA A 106 5.03 -21.59 10.15
N ILE A 107 3.93 -21.86 10.87
CA ILE A 107 3.87 -22.82 11.99
C ILE A 107 4.05 -24.25 11.48
N ALA A 108 3.30 -24.65 10.44
CA ALA A 108 3.44 -25.99 9.87
C ALA A 108 4.83 -26.20 9.27
N PHE A 109 5.39 -25.17 8.60
CA PHE A 109 6.75 -25.21 8.09
C PHE A 109 7.79 -25.36 9.20
N ALA A 110 7.63 -24.66 10.34
CA ALA A 110 8.53 -24.77 11.48
C ALA A 110 8.48 -26.14 12.17
N GLY A 111 7.30 -26.58 12.59
CA GLY A 111 7.13 -27.79 13.41
C GLY A 111 7.50 -29.08 12.67
N PHE A 112 7.09 -29.20 11.41
CA PHE A 112 7.35 -30.40 10.61
C PHE A 112 8.76 -30.47 10.00
N LEU A 113 9.61 -29.43 10.13
CA LEU A 113 10.93 -29.38 9.48
C LEU A 113 11.86 -30.52 9.93
N MET A 114 11.91 -30.77 11.25
CA MET A 114 12.74 -31.85 11.80
C MET A 114 12.20 -33.24 11.44
N LEU A 115 10.87 -33.35 11.30
CA LEU A 115 10.20 -34.57 10.85
C LEU A 115 10.52 -34.88 9.38
N GLY A 116 10.46 -33.86 8.52
CA GLY A 116 10.80 -33.97 7.10
C GLY A 116 12.24 -34.41 6.85
N GLY A 117 13.19 -33.95 7.68
CA GLY A 117 14.58 -34.41 7.64
C GLY A 117 14.72 -35.90 7.97
N ARG A 118 14.14 -36.35 9.10
CA ARG A 118 14.15 -37.78 9.49
C ARG A 118 13.41 -38.66 8.47
N ALA A 119 12.31 -38.18 7.90
CA ALA A 119 11.58 -38.86 6.84
C ALA A 119 12.44 -39.05 5.58
N ALA A 120 13.16 -38.01 5.13
CA ALA A 120 14.02 -38.08 3.95
C ALA A 120 15.15 -39.10 4.09
N ASP A 121 15.77 -39.18 5.27
CA ASP A 121 16.85 -40.14 5.55
C ASP A 121 16.38 -41.61 5.66
N GLN A 122 15.15 -41.85 6.12
CA GLN A 122 14.59 -43.21 6.27
C GLN A 122 13.81 -43.69 5.04
N LEU A 123 12.85 -42.92 4.54
CA LEU A 123 11.91 -43.32 3.48
C LEU A 123 12.49 -43.22 2.07
N GLY A 124 13.60 -42.49 1.92
CA GLY A 124 14.29 -42.25 0.65
C GLY A 124 14.21 -40.79 0.21
N GLN A 125 15.37 -40.16 0.04
CA GLN A 125 15.48 -38.72 -0.20
C GLN A 125 14.74 -38.27 -1.48
N ARG A 126 14.77 -39.06 -2.57
CA ARG A 126 14.02 -38.74 -3.79
C ARG A 126 12.52 -38.85 -3.55
N ARG A 127 12.06 -39.93 -2.92
CA ARG A 127 10.63 -40.18 -2.67
C ARG A 127 10.00 -39.05 -1.87
N VAL A 128 10.66 -38.63 -0.79
CA VAL A 128 10.17 -37.54 0.06
C VAL A 128 10.21 -36.19 -0.66
N PHE A 129 11.29 -35.87 -1.37
CA PHE A 129 11.41 -34.59 -2.09
C PHE A 129 10.39 -34.46 -3.24
N VAL A 130 10.19 -35.51 -4.03
CA VAL A 130 9.21 -35.53 -5.12
C VAL A 130 7.78 -35.50 -4.60
N ALA A 131 7.47 -36.24 -3.52
CA ALA A 131 6.15 -36.20 -2.89
C ALA A 131 5.84 -34.80 -2.32
N ALA A 132 6.83 -34.13 -1.71
CA ALA A 132 6.67 -32.78 -1.19
C ALA A 132 6.48 -31.74 -2.30
N LEU A 133 7.22 -31.84 -3.42
CA LEU A 133 7.02 -30.97 -4.59
C LEU A 133 5.60 -31.14 -5.18
N ILE A 134 5.11 -32.37 -5.31
CA ILE A 134 3.74 -32.65 -5.81
C ILE A 134 2.69 -32.14 -4.82
N LEU A 135 2.82 -32.43 -3.52
CA LEU A 135 1.87 -31.98 -2.51
C LEU A 135 1.84 -30.44 -2.40
N PHE A 136 2.99 -29.77 -2.54
CA PHE A 136 3.06 -28.31 -2.60
C PHE A 136 2.38 -27.77 -3.85
N SER A 137 2.60 -28.36 -5.03
CA SER A 137 1.89 -27.99 -6.26
C SER A 137 0.37 -28.15 -6.13
N VAL A 138 -0.10 -29.27 -5.60
CA VAL A 138 -1.55 -29.53 -5.43
C VAL A 138 -2.16 -28.56 -4.40
N THR A 139 -1.50 -28.32 -3.27
CA THR A 139 -2.03 -27.41 -2.24
C THR A 139 -1.97 -25.94 -2.65
N SER A 140 -0.98 -25.54 -3.45
CA SER A 140 -0.94 -24.19 -4.05
C SER A 140 -2.02 -24.02 -5.13
N LEU A 141 -2.35 -25.07 -5.89
CA LEU A 141 -3.50 -25.07 -6.81
C LEU A 141 -4.83 -24.92 -6.04
N VAL A 142 -5.02 -25.68 -4.96
CA VAL A 142 -6.20 -25.56 -4.07
C VAL A 142 -6.30 -24.18 -3.43
N GLY A 143 -5.17 -23.60 -2.99
CA GLY A 143 -5.13 -22.24 -2.43
C GLY A 143 -5.48 -21.15 -3.47
N GLY A 144 -4.95 -21.25 -4.69
CA GLY A 144 -5.32 -20.35 -5.79
C GLY A 144 -6.78 -20.50 -6.24
N ALA A 145 -7.34 -21.71 -6.11
CA ALA A 145 -8.75 -22.00 -6.36
C ALA A 145 -9.67 -21.77 -5.13
N ALA A 146 -9.19 -21.11 -4.07
CA ALA A 146 -9.98 -20.97 -2.84
C ALA A 146 -11.24 -20.10 -3.03
N VAL A 147 -12.36 -20.64 -2.55
CA VAL A 147 -13.69 -20.00 -2.55
C VAL A 147 -14.14 -19.52 -1.16
N ASN A 148 -13.41 -19.88 -0.10
CA ASN A 148 -13.67 -19.42 1.27
C ASN A 148 -12.38 -19.39 2.12
N ARG A 149 -12.49 -18.74 3.28
CA ARG A 149 -11.39 -18.53 4.25
C ARG A 149 -10.74 -19.83 4.69
N GLN A 150 -11.57 -20.81 5.07
CA GLN A 150 -11.15 -22.08 5.64
C GLN A 150 -10.34 -22.90 4.63
N MET A 151 -10.79 -22.94 3.37
CA MET A 151 -10.10 -23.60 2.26
C MET A 151 -8.70 -23.02 2.04
N LEU A 152 -8.56 -21.68 2.10
CA LEU A 152 -7.24 -21.04 1.99
C LEU A 152 -6.36 -21.31 3.22
N ILE A 153 -6.85 -21.14 4.45
CA ILE A 153 -6.05 -21.41 5.67
C ILE A 153 -5.56 -22.87 5.70
N VAL A 154 -6.42 -23.83 5.36
CA VAL A 154 -6.03 -25.25 5.29
C VAL A 154 -5.02 -25.48 4.17
N ALA A 155 -5.20 -24.90 2.99
CA ALA A 155 -4.22 -24.98 1.89
C ALA A 155 -2.86 -24.42 2.32
N ARG A 156 -2.81 -23.26 2.99
CA ARG A 156 -1.58 -22.65 3.53
C ARG A 156 -0.91 -23.55 4.58
N GLY A 157 -1.68 -24.17 5.47
CA GLY A 157 -1.16 -25.12 6.46
C GLY A 157 -0.52 -26.36 5.82
N VAL A 158 -1.17 -26.97 4.83
CA VAL A 158 -0.62 -28.15 4.14
C VAL A 158 0.51 -27.78 3.16
N GLN A 159 0.49 -26.58 2.55
CA GLN A 159 1.66 -26.02 1.86
C GLN A 159 2.85 -25.92 2.82
N GLY A 160 2.67 -25.33 4.01
CA GLY A 160 3.73 -25.18 5.02
C GLY A 160 4.31 -26.52 5.48
N PHE A 161 3.45 -27.50 5.77
CA PHE A 161 3.84 -28.90 6.00
C PHE A 161 4.69 -29.43 4.83
N SER A 162 4.25 -29.25 3.58
CA SER A 162 4.96 -29.76 2.42
C SER A 162 6.32 -29.08 2.22
N CYS A 163 6.39 -27.76 2.43
CA CYS A 163 7.63 -26.98 2.42
C CYS A 163 8.62 -27.46 3.49
N ALA A 164 8.16 -27.99 4.62
CA ALA A 164 9.02 -28.56 5.66
C ALA A 164 9.78 -29.79 5.15
N PHE A 165 9.06 -30.72 4.51
CA PHE A 165 9.65 -31.91 3.88
C PHE A 165 10.50 -31.52 2.67
N MET A 166 10.07 -30.55 1.86
CA MET A 166 10.79 -30.07 0.67
C MET A 166 12.13 -29.41 1.01
N ALA A 167 12.15 -28.47 1.97
CA ALA A 167 13.37 -27.80 2.41
C ALA A 167 14.35 -28.79 3.05
N ALA A 168 13.88 -29.61 4.00
CA ALA A 168 14.72 -30.57 4.71
C ALA A 168 15.33 -31.63 3.76
N SER A 169 14.52 -32.20 2.86
CA SER A 169 15.01 -33.18 1.87
C SER A 169 15.94 -32.56 0.83
N SER A 170 15.72 -31.32 0.37
CA SER A 170 16.64 -30.65 -0.55
C SER A 170 18.05 -30.45 0.03
N LEU A 171 18.15 -30.07 1.32
CA LEU A 171 19.44 -29.96 2.02
C LEU A 171 20.08 -31.33 2.28
N ALA A 172 19.26 -32.36 2.58
CA ALA A 172 19.71 -33.74 2.72
C ALA A 172 20.24 -34.33 1.39
N ILE A 173 19.65 -33.95 0.25
CA ILE A 173 20.10 -34.32 -1.10
C ILE A 173 21.42 -33.62 -1.44
N ILE A 174 21.56 -32.33 -1.16
CA ILE A 174 22.83 -31.60 -1.37
C ILE A 174 23.96 -32.23 -0.54
N THR A 175 23.73 -32.47 0.75
CA THR A 175 24.73 -33.04 1.66
C THR A 175 25.01 -34.53 1.43
N SER A 176 24.12 -35.27 0.77
CA SER A 176 24.37 -36.66 0.36
C SER A 176 25.00 -36.79 -1.02
N SER A 177 24.82 -35.80 -1.91
CA SER A 177 25.23 -35.86 -3.32
C SER A 177 26.62 -35.26 -3.58
N PHE A 178 26.96 -34.14 -2.92
CA PHE A 178 28.25 -33.46 -3.11
C PHE A 178 29.33 -33.97 -2.14
N PRO A 179 30.58 -34.15 -2.60
CA PRO A 179 31.67 -34.61 -1.72
C PRO A 179 32.08 -33.51 -0.71
N PRO A 180 32.54 -33.88 0.49
CA PRO A 180 33.01 -32.92 1.50
C PRO A 180 34.11 -32.00 0.97
N GLY A 181 33.97 -30.69 1.21
CA GLY A 181 34.94 -29.68 0.79
C GLY A 181 34.32 -28.56 -0.07
N PRO A 182 35.13 -27.89 -0.92
CA PRO A 182 34.72 -26.66 -1.61
C PRO A 182 33.49 -26.77 -2.51
N GLN A 183 33.21 -27.96 -3.07
CA GLN A 183 32.02 -28.20 -3.90
C GLN A 183 30.73 -28.20 -3.06
N LEU A 184 30.69 -28.97 -1.97
CA LEU A 184 29.57 -28.97 -1.02
C LEU A 184 29.35 -27.58 -0.41
N HIS A 185 30.41 -26.85 -0.05
CA HIS A 185 30.30 -25.49 0.48
C HIS A 185 29.68 -24.51 -0.54
N ARG A 186 29.99 -24.65 -1.84
CA ARG A 186 29.35 -23.87 -2.91
C ARG A 186 27.89 -24.26 -3.11
N ALA A 187 27.56 -25.55 -3.07
CA ALA A 187 26.20 -26.05 -3.21
C ALA A 187 25.28 -25.55 -2.07
N ILE A 188 25.72 -25.69 -0.81
CA ILE A 188 25.01 -25.15 0.36
C ILE A 188 24.92 -23.62 0.28
N GLY A 189 25.97 -22.93 -0.17
CA GLY A 189 25.97 -21.47 -0.32
C GLY A 189 24.97 -20.96 -1.37
N LEU A 190 24.83 -21.66 -2.50
CA LEU A 190 23.84 -21.33 -3.53
C LEU A 190 22.41 -21.60 -3.06
N TRP A 191 22.16 -22.77 -2.45
CA TRP A 191 20.89 -23.10 -1.81
C TRP A 191 20.51 -22.09 -0.72
N ALA A 192 21.47 -21.66 0.10
CA ALA A 192 21.26 -20.64 1.12
C ALA A 192 20.92 -19.26 0.52
N ALA A 193 21.54 -18.90 -0.61
CA ALA A 193 21.24 -17.65 -1.32
C ALA A 193 19.81 -17.61 -1.90
N MET A 194 19.20 -18.76 -2.20
CA MET A 194 17.80 -18.83 -2.66
C MET A 194 16.80 -18.30 -1.63
N ASN A 195 17.14 -18.29 -0.33
CA ASN A 195 16.28 -17.67 0.68
C ASN A 195 16.21 -16.15 0.50
N GLY A 196 17.34 -15.49 0.23
CA GLY A 196 17.37 -14.05 -0.06
C GLY A 196 16.68 -13.72 -1.38
N LEU A 197 16.95 -14.52 -2.42
CA LEU A 197 16.37 -14.34 -3.75
C LEU A 197 14.85 -14.60 -3.78
N GLY A 198 14.37 -15.63 -3.08
CA GLY A 198 12.94 -15.93 -2.95
C GLY A 198 12.18 -14.83 -2.21
N GLY A 199 12.77 -14.29 -1.14
CA GLY A 199 12.22 -13.12 -0.44
C GLY A 199 12.05 -11.92 -1.37
N ALA A 200 13.11 -11.58 -2.12
CA ALA A 200 13.15 -10.48 -3.10
C ALA A 200 12.10 -10.63 -4.21
N ALA A 201 12.09 -11.83 -4.82
CA ALA A 201 11.19 -12.17 -5.89
C ALA A 201 9.74 -12.17 -5.40
N GLY A 202 9.50 -12.57 -4.16
CA GLY A 202 8.17 -12.56 -3.56
C GLY A 202 7.62 -11.15 -3.37
N THR A 203 8.40 -10.22 -2.83
CA THR A 203 7.92 -8.82 -2.68
C THR A 203 7.67 -8.16 -4.03
N LEU A 204 8.50 -8.43 -5.04
CA LEU A 204 8.37 -7.84 -6.37
C LEU A 204 7.23 -8.47 -7.20
N PHE A 205 7.26 -9.79 -7.40
CA PHE A 205 6.22 -10.49 -8.17
C PHE A 205 4.88 -10.53 -7.42
N GLY A 206 4.88 -10.45 -6.08
CA GLY A 206 3.65 -10.36 -5.29
C GLY A 206 2.87 -9.08 -5.59
N GLY A 207 3.56 -7.93 -5.69
CA GLY A 207 2.97 -6.69 -6.17
C GLY A 207 2.46 -6.84 -7.61
N ILE A 208 3.36 -7.16 -8.54
CA ILE A 208 3.06 -7.26 -9.99
C ILE A 208 1.87 -8.21 -10.28
N ILE A 209 1.85 -9.41 -9.69
CA ILE A 209 0.82 -10.42 -9.98
C ILE A 209 -0.51 -10.08 -9.29
N THR A 210 -0.48 -9.46 -8.11
CA THR A 210 -1.72 -9.03 -7.43
C THR A 210 -2.36 -7.84 -8.15
N GLU A 211 -1.56 -6.89 -8.62
CA GLU A 211 -1.98 -5.65 -9.28
C GLU A 211 -2.40 -5.89 -10.75
N ALA A 212 -1.63 -6.66 -11.52
CA ALA A 212 -1.88 -6.86 -12.96
C ALA A 212 -2.73 -8.10 -13.32
N LEU A 213 -3.05 -8.97 -12.36
CA LEU A 213 -3.86 -10.19 -12.61
C LEU A 213 -4.88 -10.44 -11.49
N SER A 214 -4.42 -11.00 -10.36
CA SER A 214 -5.22 -11.33 -9.17
C SER A 214 -4.31 -11.97 -8.12
N TRP A 215 -4.64 -11.79 -6.84
CA TRP A 215 -4.01 -12.53 -5.74
C TRP A 215 -4.04 -14.06 -5.95
N ARG A 216 -5.01 -14.61 -6.70
CA ARG A 216 -5.07 -16.06 -6.97
C ARG A 216 -3.85 -16.55 -7.73
N TRP A 217 -3.32 -15.74 -8.66
CA TRP A 217 -2.14 -16.10 -9.47
C TRP A 217 -0.84 -16.18 -8.66
N VAL A 218 -0.78 -15.51 -7.50
CA VAL A 218 0.31 -15.60 -6.52
C VAL A 218 0.49 -17.05 -6.02
N LEU A 219 -0.57 -17.85 -6.01
CA LEU A 219 -0.53 -19.28 -5.67
C LEU A 219 -0.55 -20.18 -6.93
N LEU A 220 -1.17 -19.75 -8.04
CA LEU A 220 -1.21 -20.53 -9.29
C LEU A 220 0.10 -20.52 -10.11
N ILE A 221 1.08 -19.67 -9.75
CA ILE A 221 2.43 -19.71 -10.33
C ILE A 221 3.26 -20.92 -9.87
N ASN A 222 3.00 -21.45 -8.66
CA ASN A 222 3.77 -22.55 -8.08
C ASN A 222 3.52 -23.93 -8.74
N PRO A 223 2.27 -24.37 -9.02
CA PRO A 223 2.00 -25.69 -9.59
C PRO A 223 2.85 -26.09 -10.81
N PRO A 224 2.95 -25.28 -11.89
CA PRO A 224 3.75 -25.66 -13.06
C PRO A 224 5.24 -25.80 -12.74
N ILE A 225 5.80 -24.89 -11.93
CA ILE A 225 7.21 -24.91 -11.53
C ILE A 225 7.49 -26.14 -10.63
N GLY A 226 6.61 -26.43 -9.68
CA GLY A 226 6.75 -27.56 -8.75
C GLY A 226 6.59 -28.91 -9.44
N ILE A 227 5.67 -29.05 -10.39
CA ILE A 227 5.50 -30.28 -11.20
C ILE A 227 6.72 -30.50 -12.11
N ALA A 228 7.18 -29.46 -12.82
CA ALA A 228 8.39 -29.55 -13.62
C ALA A 228 9.62 -29.93 -12.78
N THR A 229 9.78 -29.32 -11.60
CA THR A 229 10.86 -29.62 -10.65
C THR A 229 10.74 -31.06 -10.11
N ALA A 230 9.53 -31.55 -9.84
CA ALA A 230 9.28 -32.93 -9.40
C ALA A 230 9.70 -33.95 -10.47
N VAL A 231 9.36 -33.72 -11.74
CA VAL A 231 9.74 -34.58 -12.87
C VAL A 231 11.26 -34.64 -13.03
N VAL A 232 11.95 -33.48 -13.03
CA VAL A 232 13.42 -33.46 -13.12
C VAL A 232 14.05 -34.11 -11.89
N ALA A 233 13.56 -33.82 -10.68
CA ALA A 233 14.06 -34.41 -9.43
C ALA A 233 13.91 -35.93 -9.39
N TYR A 234 12.79 -36.47 -9.88
CA TYR A 234 12.55 -37.92 -9.97
C TYR A 234 13.59 -38.63 -10.85
N ALA A 235 14.01 -37.98 -11.95
CA ALA A 235 15.02 -38.47 -12.87
C ALA A 235 16.46 -38.30 -12.34
N VAL A 236 16.80 -37.17 -11.72
CA VAL A 236 18.20 -36.86 -11.36
C VAL A 236 18.60 -37.29 -9.95
N VAL A 237 17.70 -37.30 -8.96
CA VAL A 237 18.02 -37.67 -7.58
C VAL A 237 18.08 -39.19 -7.43
N ALA A 238 19.03 -39.70 -6.63
CA ALA A 238 19.12 -41.12 -6.31
C ALA A 238 18.51 -41.42 -4.92
N ASP A 239 17.69 -42.47 -4.80
CA ASP A 239 17.32 -43.02 -3.49
C ASP A 239 18.51 -43.78 -2.87
N ARG A 240 19.44 -43.03 -2.27
CA ARG A 240 20.49 -43.59 -1.38
C ARG A 240 19.87 -43.95 -0.04
N ARG A 241 19.23 -45.14 0.06
CA ARG A 241 18.75 -45.69 1.33
C ARG A 241 19.89 -45.72 2.35
N ARG A 242 19.71 -45.06 3.50
CA ARG A 242 20.71 -45.01 4.59
C ARG A 242 20.22 -45.69 5.87
N ALA A 243 19.11 -46.43 5.77
CA ALA A 243 18.55 -47.21 6.86
C ALA A 243 19.50 -48.34 7.28
N LYS A 244 20.03 -48.25 8.51
CA LYS A 244 20.17 -49.44 9.35
C LYS A 244 18.76 -49.82 9.82
N GLU A 245 18.46 -51.10 9.86
CA GLU A 245 17.17 -51.62 10.32
C GLU A 245 16.98 -51.31 11.82
N GLY A 246 15.72 -51.13 12.25
CA GLY A 246 15.35 -51.02 13.67
C GLY A 246 15.27 -49.61 14.30
N ARG A 247 15.47 -48.50 13.57
CA ARG A 247 15.33 -47.14 14.15
C ARG A 247 13.88 -46.65 14.11
N SER A 248 13.34 -46.25 15.28
CA SER A 248 11.99 -45.72 15.43
C SER A 248 11.87 -44.23 15.09
N PHE A 249 10.63 -43.72 15.03
CA PHE A 249 10.27 -42.35 14.66
C PHE A 249 9.56 -41.68 15.83
N ASP A 250 10.05 -40.54 16.34
CA ASP A 250 9.37 -39.84 17.45
C ASP A 250 8.22 -38.95 16.95
N ILE A 251 7.10 -39.62 16.65
CA ILE A 251 5.85 -38.98 16.24
C ILE A 251 5.27 -38.13 17.39
N LEU A 252 5.45 -38.56 18.65
CA LEU A 252 4.88 -37.88 19.81
C LEU A 252 5.61 -36.57 20.11
N GLY A 253 6.94 -36.55 20.05
CA GLY A 253 7.74 -35.34 20.11
C GLY A 253 7.39 -34.37 18.97
N ALA A 254 7.27 -34.87 17.74
CA ALA A 254 6.93 -34.05 16.57
C ALA A 254 5.54 -33.40 16.68
N LEU A 255 4.53 -34.15 17.11
CA LEU A 255 3.17 -33.65 17.31
C LEU A 255 3.10 -32.66 18.47
N THR A 256 3.72 -32.96 19.62
CA THR A 256 3.67 -32.07 20.79
C THR A 256 4.41 -30.75 20.57
N LEU A 257 5.55 -30.77 19.87
CA LEU A 257 6.24 -29.54 19.42
C LEU A 257 5.35 -28.72 18.48
N THR A 258 4.82 -29.35 17.42
CA THR A 258 4.08 -28.64 16.36
C THR A 258 2.76 -28.07 16.87
N VAL A 259 1.96 -28.89 17.56
CA VAL A 259 0.68 -28.46 18.13
C VAL A 259 0.92 -27.48 19.28
N GLY A 260 1.95 -27.66 20.11
CA GLY A 260 2.30 -26.72 21.17
C GLY A 260 2.65 -25.33 20.64
N GLN A 261 3.47 -25.25 19.59
CA GLN A 261 3.76 -23.98 18.91
C GLN A 261 2.50 -23.38 18.28
N MET A 262 1.67 -24.18 17.61
CA MET A 262 0.45 -23.72 16.95
C MET A 262 -0.57 -23.13 17.93
N VAL A 263 -0.80 -23.82 19.05
CA VAL A 263 -1.75 -23.42 20.09
C VAL A 263 -1.23 -22.22 20.88
N LEU A 264 0.09 -22.10 21.08
CA LEU A 264 0.72 -20.91 21.66
C LEU A 264 0.55 -19.67 20.78
N VAL A 265 0.87 -19.76 19.47
CA VAL A 265 0.71 -18.64 18.54
C VAL A 265 -0.76 -18.21 18.44
N TYR A 266 -1.68 -19.16 18.34
CA TYR A 266 -3.12 -18.88 18.38
C TYR A 266 -3.53 -18.07 19.61
N GLY A 267 -3.03 -18.45 20.80
CA GLY A 267 -3.32 -17.75 22.05
C GLY A 267 -2.80 -16.31 22.09
N VAL A 268 -1.60 -16.05 21.55
CA VAL A 268 -1.06 -14.69 21.41
C VAL A 268 -1.90 -13.85 20.45
N VAL A 269 -2.33 -14.42 19.31
CA VAL A 269 -3.24 -13.73 18.37
C VAL A 269 -4.60 -13.45 19.01
N GLN A 270 -5.17 -14.40 19.76
CA GLN A 270 -6.41 -14.14 20.54
C GLN A 270 -6.22 -13.09 21.64
N ALA A 271 -5.01 -12.93 22.20
CA ALA A 271 -4.71 -11.87 23.17
C ALA A 271 -4.78 -10.47 22.53
N GLY A 272 -4.34 -10.31 21.29
CA GLY A 272 -4.51 -9.06 20.52
C GLY A 272 -5.96 -8.74 20.15
N LEU A 273 -6.79 -9.77 19.95
CA LEU A 273 -8.17 -9.62 19.48
C LEU A 273 -9.18 -9.47 20.63
N ARG A 274 -8.99 -10.21 21.73
CA ARG A 274 -9.93 -10.31 22.87
C ARG A 274 -9.37 -9.74 24.18
N GLY A 275 -8.11 -9.31 24.18
CA GLY A 275 -7.37 -8.84 25.35
C GLY A 275 -6.59 -9.95 26.05
N TRP A 276 -5.40 -9.61 26.57
CA TRP A 276 -4.48 -10.52 27.26
C TRP A 276 -5.07 -11.23 28.48
N HIS A 277 -6.15 -10.71 29.06
CA HIS A 277 -6.84 -11.31 30.21
C HIS A 277 -7.98 -12.28 29.82
N ALA A 278 -8.31 -12.41 28.53
CA ALA A 278 -9.40 -13.27 28.10
C ALA A 278 -9.04 -14.76 28.26
N GLY A 279 -9.97 -15.57 28.80
CA GLY A 279 -9.77 -17.03 28.92
C GLY A 279 -9.51 -17.73 27.58
N LEU A 280 -10.06 -17.20 26.48
CA LEU A 280 -9.81 -17.67 25.11
C LEU A 280 -8.43 -17.28 24.54
N ALA A 281 -7.67 -16.43 25.22
CA ALA A 281 -6.27 -16.14 24.95
C ALA A 281 -5.35 -16.90 25.91
N ILE A 282 -5.60 -16.78 27.22
CA ILE A 282 -4.83 -17.45 28.28
C ILE A 282 -4.87 -18.97 28.14
N GLY A 283 -6.05 -19.55 27.87
CA GLY A 283 -6.21 -21.01 27.73
C GLY A 283 -5.28 -21.61 26.68
N PRO A 284 -5.30 -21.12 25.41
CA PRO A 284 -4.35 -21.54 24.39
C PRO A 284 -2.88 -21.18 24.71
N ILE A 285 -2.57 -20.02 25.31
CA ILE A 285 -1.19 -19.71 25.73
C ILE A 285 -0.67 -20.77 26.72
N VAL A 286 -1.44 -21.08 27.76
CA VAL A 286 -1.07 -22.07 28.79
C VAL A 286 -1.03 -23.48 28.20
N ALA A 287 -1.99 -23.87 27.36
CA ALA A 287 -2.01 -25.18 26.70
C ALA A 287 -0.82 -25.36 25.74
N GLY A 288 -0.47 -24.32 24.98
CA GLY A 288 0.70 -24.32 24.10
C GLY A 288 2.02 -24.45 24.87
N LEU A 289 2.18 -23.68 25.94
CA LEU A 289 3.33 -23.80 26.85
C LEU A 289 3.41 -25.18 27.52
N ALA A 290 2.26 -25.74 27.94
CA ALA A 290 2.20 -27.08 28.52
C ALA A 290 2.57 -28.16 27.49
N LEU A 291 2.11 -28.07 26.25
CA LEU A 291 2.48 -28.99 25.17
C LEU A 291 3.98 -28.90 24.82
N LEU A 292 4.56 -27.70 24.82
CA LEU A 292 6.01 -27.51 24.65
C LEU A 292 6.82 -28.05 25.84
N ALA A 293 6.30 -27.97 27.06
CA ALA A 293 6.90 -28.62 28.22
C ALA A 293 6.81 -30.16 28.14
N VAL A 294 5.67 -30.71 27.68
CA VAL A 294 5.48 -32.15 27.42
C VAL A 294 6.44 -32.64 26.33
N PHE A 295 6.64 -31.87 25.25
CA PHE A 295 7.66 -32.14 24.24
C PHE A 295 9.06 -32.29 24.87
N CYS A 296 9.48 -31.33 25.71
CA CYS A 296 10.74 -31.41 26.43
C CYS A 296 10.83 -32.64 27.36
N VAL A 297 9.71 -33.07 27.98
CA VAL A 297 9.68 -34.31 28.79
C VAL A 297 9.79 -35.56 27.92
N ILE A 298 9.13 -35.61 26.76
CA ILE A 298 9.22 -36.72 25.80
C ILE A 298 10.67 -36.87 25.32
N GLU A 299 11.24 -35.81 24.77
CA GLU A 299 12.62 -35.78 24.22
C GLU A 299 13.70 -36.11 25.28
N THR A 300 13.46 -35.78 26.55
CA THR A 300 14.45 -36.04 27.63
C THR A 300 14.23 -37.34 28.41
N ARG A 301 13.03 -37.94 28.41
CA ARG A 301 12.72 -39.11 29.25
C ARG A 301 12.08 -40.30 28.53
N VAL A 302 11.41 -40.10 27.40
CA VAL A 302 10.55 -41.12 26.76
C VAL A 302 11.07 -41.54 25.38
N ALA A 303 11.59 -40.59 24.61
CA ALA A 303 12.07 -40.80 23.26
C ALA A 303 13.29 -41.74 23.21
N LYS A 304 13.18 -42.84 22.46
CA LYS A 304 14.32 -43.74 22.17
C LYS A 304 15.30 -43.14 21.15
N GLU A 305 14.80 -42.28 20.26
CA GLU A 305 15.54 -41.64 19.16
C GLU A 305 15.08 -40.16 19.00
N PRO A 306 15.32 -39.30 20.02
CA PRO A 306 14.81 -37.92 20.10
C PRO A 306 15.07 -37.07 18.85
N LEU A 307 14.17 -36.14 18.50
CA LEU A 307 14.35 -35.18 17.42
C LEU A 307 15.44 -34.15 17.78
N VAL A 308 15.39 -33.66 19.02
CA VAL A 308 16.31 -32.71 19.63
C VAL A 308 16.98 -33.40 20.83
N PRO A 309 18.16 -34.01 20.66
CA PRO A 309 18.84 -34.72 21.74
C PRO A 309 19.43 -33.71 22.75
N PHE A 310 18.59 -33.12 23.60
CA PHE A 310 18.95 -32.05 24.54
C PHE A 310 20.15 -32.39 25.43
N LYS A 311 20.30 -33.67 25.81
CA LYS A 311 21.42 -34.19 26.61
C LYS A 311 22.77 -34.15 25.88
N ASP A 312 22.76 -34.12 24.54
CA ASP A 312 23.95 -34.07 23.69
C ASP A 312 24.29 -32.66 23.20
N LEU A 313 23.37 -31.70 23.31
CA LEU A 313 23.58 -30.32 22.85
C LEU A 313 24.70 -29.65 23.64
N THR A 314 25.82 -29.34 22.97
CA THR A 314 26.94 -28.62 23.57
C THR A 314 26.57 -27.17 23.89
N LYS A 315 27.23 -26.57 24.90
CA LYS A 315 26.99 -25.15 25.26
C LYS A 315 27.13 -24.19 24.05
N PRO A 316 28.15 -24.31 23.16
CA PRO A 316 28.22 -23.45 21.97
C PRO A 316 27.06 -23.64 20.99
N LEU A 317 26.54 -24.87 20.84
CA LEU A 317 25.37 -25.13 19.99
C LEU A 317 24.08 -24.56 20.59
N GLN A 318 23.90 -24.64 21.91
CA GLN A 318 22.78 -23.99 22.61
C GLN A 318 22.82 -22.46 22.42
N VAL A 319 23.99 -21.85 22.63
CA VAL A 319 24.24 -20.41 22.44
C VAL A 319 23.93 -19.96 21.00
N ALA A 320 24.43 -20.70 20.00
CA ALA A 320 24.20 -20.37 18.59
C ALA A 320 22.70 -20.40 18.23
N ASN A 321 21.92 -21.33 18.78
CA ASN A 321 20.47 -21.40 18.55
C ASN A 321 19.72 -20.27 19.28
N GLY A 322 20.10 -19.93 20.50
CA GLY A 322 19.51 -18.77 21.22
C GLY A 322 19.74 -17.44 20.50
N ILE A 323 20.95 -17.21 19.96
CA ILE A 323 21.25 -16.05 19.13
C ILE A 323 20.34 -16.01 17.88
N VAL A 324 20.16 -17.14 17.20
CA VAL A 324 19.31 -17.25 16.01
C VAL A 324 17.84 -17.01 16.32
N LEU A 325 17.31 -17.59 17.42
CA LEU A 325 15.94 -17.38 17.88
C LEU A 325 15.64 -15.88 18.06
N LEU A 326 16.50 -15.18 18.81
CA LEU A 326 16.34 -13.76 19.12
C LEU A 326 16.41 -12.86 17.89
N PHE A 327 17.43 -13.00 17.02
CA PHE A 327 17.50 -12.13 15.84
C PHE A 327 16.40 -12.46 14.82
N SER A 328 15.91 -13.69 14.77
CA SER A 328 14.82 -14.07 13.86
C SER A 328 13.48 -13.47 14.32
N ALA A 329 13.24 -13.40 15.64
CA ALA A 329 12.08 -12.73 16.23
C ALA A 329 12.06 -11.21 16.00
N ALA A 330 13.20 -10.59 15.68
CA ALA A 330 13.29 -9.21 15.21
C ALA A 330 13.17 -9.10 13.67
N LEU A 331 13.80 -10.02 12.94
CA LEU A 331 13.90 -10.05 11.48
C LEU A 331 12.54 -10.16 10.79
N PHE A 332 11.70 -11.10 11.22
CA PHE A 332 10.44 -11.41 10.51
C PHE A 332 9.41 -10.29 10.66
N PRO A 333 9.16 -9.73 11.87
CA PRO A 333 8.26 -8.58 12.05
C PRO A 333 8.69 -7.33 11.28
N MET A 334 10.00 -7.09 11.13
CA MET A 334 10.51 -5.89 10.45
C MET A 334 10.01 -5.78 9.01
N TRP A 335 9.94 -6.88 8.24
CA TRP A 335 9.38 -6.86 6.88
C TRP A 335 7.89 -6.54 6.89
N TYR A 336 7.13 -7.14 7.81
CA TYR A 336 5.68 -6.98 7.92
C TYR A 336 5.31 -5.55 8.36
N LEU A 337 5.90 -5.05 9.46
CA LEU A 337 5.72 -3.67 9.95
C LEU A 337 6.09 -2.64 8.88
N SER A 338 7.20 -2.85 8.15
CA SER A 338 7.60 -1.95 7.07
C SER A 338 6.60 -1.97 5.92
N SER A 339 6.02 -3.13 5.59
CA SER A 339 5.00 -3.24 4.54
C SER A 339 3.71 -2.51 4.92
N LEU A 340 3.25 -2.67 6.17
CA LEU A 340 2.10 -1.91 6.69
C LEU A 340 2.38 -0.41 6.70
N TYR A 341 3.55 0.03 7.16
CA TYR A 341 3.93 1.45 7.16
C TYR A 341 3.92 2.06 5.74
N LEU A 342 4.51 1.37 4.76
CA LEU A 342 4.54 1.85 3.37
C LEU A 342 3.14 2.00 2.78
N GLN A 343 2.24 1.04 3.02
CA GLN A 343 0.91 1.02 2.41
C GLN A 343 -0.13 1.84 3.19
N GLN A 344 -0.08 1.84 4.53
CA GLN A 344 -1.15 2.37 5.40
C GLN A 344 -0.81 3.69 6.08
N VAL A 345 0.47 4.10 6.11
CA VAL A 345 0.90 5.42 6.60
C VAL A 345 1.40 6.28 5.44
N LEU A 346 2.20 5.72 4.52
CA LEU A 346 2.70 6.44 3.34
C LEU A 346 1.86 6.25 2.06
N GLY A 347 0.76 5.49 2.12
CA GLY A 347 -0.21 5.36 1.02
C GLY A 347 0.31 4.72 -0.27
N LEU A 348 1.43 4.01 -0.24
CA LEU A 348 2.06 3.46 -1.44
C LEU A 348 1.34 2.20 -1.96
N SER A 349 1.19 2.07 -3.28
CA SER A 349 0.61 0.85 -3.89
C SER A 349 1.46 -0.40 -3.59
N PRO A 350 0.89 -1.61 -3.68
CA PRO A 350 1.61 -2.86 -3.45
C PRO A 350 2.88 -3.02 -4.30
N LEU A 351 2.86 -2.57 -5.57
CA LEU A 351 4.05 -2.52 -6.43
C LEU A 351 5.13 -1.58 -5.88
N HIS A 352 4.78 -0.35 -5.46
CA HIS A 352 5.72 0.61 -4.89
C HIS A 352 6.31 0.14 -3.55
N ALA A 353 5.51 -0.50 -2.71
CA ALA A 353 5.98 -1.16 -1.50
C ALA A 353 6.95 -2.31 -1.81
N GLY A 354 6.62 -3.17 -2.80
CA GLY A 354 7.48 -4.26 -3.27
C GLY A 354 8.82 -3.78 -3.83
N LEU A 355 8.83 -2.70 -4.61
CA LEU A 355 10.03 -2.05 -5.13
C LEU A 355 10.91 -1.44 -4.02
N THR A 356 10.30 -0.88 -2.97
CA THR A 356 11.01 -0.31 -1.81
C THR A 356 11.87 -1.36 -1.10
N PHE A 357 11.48 -2.64 -1.11
CA PHE A 357 12.25 -3.74 -0.51
C PHE A 357 13.40 -4.27 -1.37
N LEU A 358 13.44 -3.96 -2.67
CA LEU A 358 14.42 -4.52 -3.61
C LEU A 358 15.90 -4.21 -3.24
N PRO A 359 16.28 -2.99 -2.80
CA PRO A 359 17.66 -2.70 -2.38
C PRO A 359 18.12 -3.49 -1.15
N MET A 360 17.19 -3.78 -0.24
CA MET A 360 17.46 -4.60 0.96
C MET A 360 17.80 -6.03 0.54
N ALA A 361 16.98 -6.61 -0.35
CA ALA A 361 17.16 -7.96 -0.83
C ALA A 361 18.47 -8.15 -1.63
N LEU A 362 18.80 -7.21 -2.52
CA LEU A 362 20.09 -7.20 -3.23
C LEU A 362 21.27 -7.15 -2.26
N THR A 363 21.16 -6.36 -1.18
CA THR A 363 22.22 -6.23 -0.18
C THR A 363 22.40 -7.50 0.64
N ILE A 364 21.33 -8.20 1.03
CA ILE A 364 21.43 -9.54 1.64
C ILE A 364 22.22 -10.48 0.72
N MET A 365 21.90 -10.50 -0.58
CA MET A 365 22.57 -11.37 -1.56
C MET A 365 24.08 -11.07 -1.67
N PHE A 366 24.48 -9.81 -1.84
CA PHE A 366 25.90 -9.44 -1.98
C PHE A 366 26.71 -9.67 -0.70
N VAL A 367 26.13 -9.38 0.47
CA VAL A 367 26.81 -9.52 1.76
C VAL A 367 26.89 -11.00 2.18
N ALA A 368 25.81 -11.78 2.03
CA ALA A 368 25.83 -13.22 2.34
C ALA A 368 26.84 -13.99 1.45
N ARG A 369 26.96 -13.64 0.16
CA ARG A 369 27.99 -14.16 -0.75
C ARG A 369 29.42 -13.92 -0.24
N SER A 370 29.63 -12.88 0.56
CA SER A 370 30.92 -12.48 1.11
C SER A 370 31.16 -13.02 2.54
N ALA A 371 30.11 -13.42 3.26
CA ALA A 371 30.15 -13.80 4.67
C ALA A 371 31.16 -14.92 4.99
N GLY A 372 31.31 -15.93 4.11
CA GLY A 372 32.31 -16.99 4.30
C GLY A 372 33.76 -16.48 4.32
N LYS A 373 34.10 -15.51 3.45
CA LYS A 373 35.42 -14.86 3.42
C LYS A 373 35.65 -13.93 4.61
N LEU A 374 34.59 -13.26 5.06
CA LEU A 374 34.61 -12.43 6.27
C LEU A 374 34.89 -13.31 7.50
N VAL A 375 34.22 -14.45 7.64
CA VAL A 375 34.43 -15.39 8.75
C VAL A 375 35.84 -15.98 8.74
N SER A 376 36.38 -16.37 7.58
CA SER A 376 37.76 -16.88 7.51
C SER A 376 38.83 -15.84 7.81
N ARG A 377 38.52 -14.53 7.70
CA ARG A 377 39.45 -13.43 7.98
C ARG A 377 39.34 -12.84 9.39
N PHE A 378 38.13 -12.78 9.95
CA PHE A 378 37.85 -12.08 11.20
C PHE A 378 37.27 -12.98 12.31
N GLY A 379 36.93 -14.23 12.00
CA GLY A 379 36.32 -15.19 12.91
C GLY A 379 34.81 -14.98 13.09
N VAL A 380 34.11 -16.07 13.39
CA VAL A 380 32.63 -16.11 13.50
C VAL A 380 32.09 -15.03 14.45
N ARG A 381 32.68 -14.92 15.65
CA ARG A 381 32.30 -13.95 16.70
C ARG A 381 32.27 -12.50 16.21
N ALA A 382 33.27 -12.09 15.42
CA ALA A 382 33.39 -10.71 14.97
C ALA A 382 32.37 -10.38 13.87
N VAL A 383 32.19 -11.28 12.90
CA VAL A 383 31.24 -11.08 11.78
C VAL A 383 29.79 -11.16 12.26
N LEU A 384 29.45 -12.16 13.08
CA LEU A 384 28.12 -12.30 13.67
C LEU A 384 27.80 -11.13 14.61
N GLY A 385 28.74 -10.74 15.47
CA GLY A 385 28.56 -9.61 16.39
C GLY A 385 28.38 -8.28 15.65
N GLY A 386 29.20 -8.03 14.62
CA GLY A 386 29.05 -6.85 13.74
C GLY A 386 27.72 -6.86 12.97
N GLY A 387 27.30 -8.01 12.47
CA GLY A 387 26.02 -8.18 11.78
C GLY A 387 24.83 -7.85 12.68
N LEU A 388 24.81 -8.37 13.91
CA LEU A 388 23.75 -8.13 14.88
C LEU A 388 23.76 -6.69 15.43
N LEU A 389 24.92 -6.05 15.56
CA LEU A 389 25.01 -4.62 15.85
C LEU A 389 24.47 -3.75 14.70
N MET A 390 24.74 -4.11 13.43
CA MET A 390 24.14 -3.42 12.28
C MET A 390 22.63 -3.64 12.18
N MET A 391 22.12 -4.83 12.50
CA MET A 391 20.68 -5.05 12.64
C MET A 391 20.10 -4.20 13.78
N THR A 392 20.77 -4.14 14.94
CA THR A 392 20.34 -3.30 16.08
C THR A 392 20.25 -1.82 15.67
N ALA A 393 21.29 -1.28 15.04
CA ALA A 393 21.32 0.09 14.55
C ALA A 393 20.24 0.37 13.49
N GLY A 394 20.03 -0.57 12.55
CA GLY A 394 18.98 -0.48 11.55
C GLY A 394 17.57 -0.47 12.15
N MET A 395 17.28 -1.37 13.11
CA MET A 395 16.01 -1.35 13.86
C MET A 395 15.81 -0.06 14.65
N LEU A 396 16.87 0.49 15.27
CA LEU A 396 16.80 1.80 15.93
C LEU A 396 16.55 2.95 14.94
N LEU A 397 17.09 2.90 13.72
CA LEU A 397 16.77 3.88 12.68
C LEU A 397 15.33 3.74 12.17
N PHE A 398 14.78 2.51 12.09
CA PHE A 398 13.36 2.30 11.80
C PHE A 398 12.44 2.97 12.84
N THR A 399 12.84 3.13 14.11
CA THR A 399 12.06 3.89 15.11
C THR A 399 11.89 5.38 14.77
N LYS A 400 12.58 5.89 13.74
CA LYS A 400 12.47 7.27 13.25
C LYS A 400 11.42 7.47 12.16
N ILE A 401 10.66 6.43 11.79
CA ILE A 401 9.45 6.55 10.95
C ILE A 401 8.52 7.67 11.46
N ALA A 402 7.74 8.28 10.58
CA ALA A 402 6.86 9.41 10.89
C ALA A 402 5.52 9.30 10.13
N ALA A 403 4.51 10.06 10.55
CA ALA A 403 3.20 10.08 9.90
C ALA A 403 3.24 10.53 8.42
N SER A 404 4.32 11.18 7.98
CA SER A 404 4.56 11.56 6.59
C SER A 404 6.06 11.62 6.26
N GLY A 405 6.40 11.54 4.97
CA GLY A 405 7.76 11.71 4.44
C GLY A 405 8.20 10.56 3.51
N SER A 406 9.51 10.37 3.35
CA SER A 406 10.03 9.47 2.30
C SER A 406 10.29 8.04 2.77
N ALA A 407 9.76 7.07 2.02
CA ALA A 407 10.08 5.65 2.15
C ALA A 407 11.59 5.36 2.04
N VAL A 408 12.35 6.20 1.33
CA VAL A 408 13.81 6.07 1.21
C VAL A 408 14.49 6.29 2.57
N VAL A 409 14.09 7.36 3.27
CA VAL A 409 14.65 7.74 4.58
C VAL A 409 14.22 6.78 5.68
N TYR A 410 12.95 6.34 5.65
CA TYR A 410 12.34 5.59 6.75
C TYR A 410 12.37 4.07 6.59
N VAL A 411 12.50 3.54 5.37
CA VAL A 411 12.53 2.09 5.11
C VAL A 411 13.79 1.66 4.35
N ILE A 412 14.17 2.33 3.26
CA ILE A 412 15.34 1.87 2.47
C ILE A 412 16.65 2.05 3.25
N VAL A 413 16.95 3.23 3.79
CA VAL A 413 18.22 3.45 4.51
C VAL A 413 18.34 2.57 5.79
N PRO A 414 17.33 2.51 6.69
CA PRO A 414 17.37 1.61 7.86
C PRO A 414 17.36 0.14 7.45
N GLY A 415 16.57 -0.20 6.43
CA GLY A 415 16.40 -1.55 5.92
C GLY A 415 17.64 -2.10 5.25
N VAL A 416 18.39 -1.30 4.48
CA VAL A 416 19.62 -1.77 3.81
C VAL A 416 20.77 -1.92 4.83
N LEU A 417 20.85 -1.08 5.86
CA LEU A 417 21.74 -1.31 7.00
C LEU A 417 21.40 -2.63 7.71
N THR A 418 20.11 -2.88 7.94
CA THR A 418 19.60 -4.14 8.51
C THR A 418 19.92 -5.33 7.61
N ALA A 419 19.75 -5.19 6.29
CA ALA A 419 20.04 -6.21 5.27
C ALA A 419 21.51 -6.65 5.25
N ALA A 420 22.44 -5.70 5.34
CA ALA A 420 23.85 -6.02 5.50
C ALA A 420 24.11 -6.77 6.82
N GLY A 421 23.46 -6.36 7.91
CA GLY A 421 23.48 -7.07 9.19
C GLY A 421 22.95 -8.52 9.10
N ILE A 422 21.84 -8.73 8.39
CA ILE A 422 21.23 -10.04 8.11
C ILE A 422 22.19 -10.94 7.32
N GLY A 423 22.79 -10.42 6.24
CA GLY A 423 23.77 -11.14 5.43
C GLY A 423 25.01 -11.57 6.22
N MET A 424 25.46 -10.75 7.18
CA MET A 424 26.54 -11.08 8.11
C MET A 424 26.11 -11.93 9.32
N SER A 425 24.81 -12.18 9.52
CA SER A 425 24.32 -12.98 10.65
C SER A 425 23.94 -14.41 10.25
N ILE A 426 23.23 -14.58 9.12
CA ILE A 426 22.67 -15.88 8.69
C ILE A 426 23.73 -16.96 8.46
N VAL A 427 24.82 -16.64 7.76
CA VAL A 427 25.87 -17.63 7.45
C VAL A 427 26.75 -17.90 8.68
N PRO A 428 27.25 -16.88 9.41
CA PRO A 428 28.11 -17.14 10.57
C PRO A 428 27.39 -17.81 11.74
N SER A 429 26.07 -17.63 11.93
CA SER A 429 25.32 -18.36 12.96
C SER A 429 25.28 -19.87 12.68
N THR A 430 25.13 -20.27 11.41
CA THR A 430 25.18 -21.68 11.01
C THR A 430 26.60 -22.26 11.18
N ILE A 431 27.64 -21.46 10.91
CA ILE A 431 29.03 -21.86 11.18
C ILE A 431 29.28 -22.02 12.69
N ALA A 432 28.77 -21.12 13.55
CA ALA A 432 28.86 -21.24 15.00
C ALA A 432 28.25 -22.56 15.52
N ALA A 433 27.04 -22.90 15.05
CA ALA A 433 26.36 -24.12 15.45
C ALA A 433 27.07 -25.39 14.95
N THR A 434 27.50 -25.41 13.69
CA THR A 434 28.17 -26.58 13.09
C THR A 434 29.60 -26.80 13.62
N GLN A 435 30.30 -25.74 14.03
CA GLN A 435 31.56 -25.83 14.76
C GLN A 435 31.36 -26.24 16.23
N GLY A 436 30.23 -25.88 16.85
CA GLY A 436 29.88 -26.27 18.21
C GLY A 436 29.43 -27.73 18.36
N ALA A 437 29.00 -28.38 17.26
CA ALA A 437 28.45 -29.74 17.26
C ALA A 437 29.51 -30.82 17.53
N LYS A 438 29.11 -31.96 18.11
CA LYS A 438 29.98 -33.15 18.18
C LYS A 438 30.29 -33.66 16.77
N GLN A 439 31.43 -34.32 16.60
CA GLN A 439 31.84 -34.88 15.30
C GLN A 439 30.76 -35.83 14.75
N GLY A 440 30.34 -35.62 13.50
CA GLY A 440 29.20 -36.33 12.88
C GLY A 440 27.80 -35.72 13.13
N GLN A 441 27.62 -34.81 14.08
CA GLN A 441 26.32 -34.16 14.38
C GLN A 441 26.07 -32.85 13.60
N GLN A 442 26.91 -32.53 12.61
CA GLN A 442 26.85 -31.25 11.87
C GLN A 442 25.51 -31.03 11.15
N GLY A 443 24.90 -32.08 10.59
CA GLY A 443 23.56 -32.00 9.96
C GLY A 443 22.46 -31.63 10.96
N LEU A 444 22.47 -32.27 12.14
CA LEU A 444 21.55 -31.95 13.24
C LEU A 444 21.69 -30.47 13.67
N ALA A 445 22.91 -29.99 13.84
CA ALA A 445 23.17 -28.61 14.24
C ALA A 445 22.68 -27.58 13.21
N SER A 446 22.84 -27.86 11.91
CA SER A 446 22.30 -27.03 10.84
C SER A 446 20.77 -27.06 10.79
N GLY A 447 20.15 -28.21 11.04
CA GLY A 447 18.70 -28.36 11.13
C GLY A 447 18.12 -27.56 12.31
N LEU A 448 18.71 -27.71 13.50
CA LEU A 448 18.27 -27.03 14.72
C LEU A 448 18.35 -25.50 14.59
N VAL A 449 19.38 -24.96 13.92
CA VAL A 449 19.49 -23.53 13.60
C VAL A 449 18.34 -23.07 12.70
N ASN A 450 17.96 -23.87 11.71
CA ASN A 450 16.84 -23.49 10.84
C ASN A 450 15.49 -23.60 11.56
N THR A 451 15.29 -24.60 12.43
CA THR A 451 14.12 -24.66 13.33
C THR A 451 14.05 -23.42 14.23
N SER A 452 15.15 -23.07 14.91
CA SER A 452 15.22 -21.89 15.79
C SER A 452 14.91 -20.58 15.04
N ARG A 453 15.28 -20.48 13.76
CA ARG A 453 14.95 -19.34 12.90
C ARG A 453 13.45 -19.23 12.65
N GLN A 454 12.78 -20.33 12.27
CA GLN A 454 11.35 -20.29 11.96
C GLN A 454 10.49 -20.14 13.22
N VAL A 455 10.85 -20.80 14.33
CA VAL A 455 10.19 -20.64 15.63
C VAL A 455 10.31 -19.20 16.13
N GLY A 456 11.52 -18.64 16.09
CA GLY A 456 11.77 -17.26 16.51
C GLY A 456 11.01 -16.25 15.64
N GLY A 457 11.07 -16.41 14.31
CA GLY A 457 10.37 -15.55 13.36
C GLY A 457 8.85 -15.53 13.56
N GLY A 458 8.22 -16.70 13.69
CA GLY A 458 6.77 -16.81 13.91
C GLY A 458 6.30 -16.23 15.25
N LEU A 459 6.99 -16.56 16.35
CA LEU A 459 6.70 -15.96 17.66
C LEU A 459 6.93 -14.44 17.67
N GLY A 460 7.95 -13.97 16.96
CA GLY A 460 8.21 -12.55 16.75
C GLY A 460 7.04 -11.84 16.07
N ILE A 461 6.50 -12.39 14.97
CA ILE A 461 5.32 -11.81 14.27
C ILE A 461 4.14 -11.75 15.24
N ALA A 462 3.77 -12.88 15.84
CA ALA A 462 2.61 -12.96 16.72
C ALA A 462 2.65 -11.93 17.86
N VAL A 463 3.81 -11.73 18.50
CA VAL A 463 3.95 -10.80 19.64
C VAL A 463 4.10 -9.34 19.18
N LEU A 464 5.02 -9.03 18.28
CA LEU A 464 5.34 -7.63 17.95
C LEU A 464 4.22 -6.95 17.16
N ILE A 465 3.51 -7.67 16.29
CA ILE A 465 2.36 -7.12 15.56
C ILE A 465 1.17 -6.90 16.51
N THR A 466 0.89 -7.86 17.40
CA THR A 466 -0.15 -7.71 18.44
C THR A 466 0.08 -6.47 19.29
N LEU A 467 1.31 -6.24 19.76
CA LEU A 467 1.64 -5.07 20.58
C LEU A 467 1.54 -3.76 19.79
N ALA A 468 2.03 -3.74 18.55
CA ALA A 468 1.94 -2.56 17.68
C ALA A 468 0.47 -2.17 17.40
N THR A 469 -0.34 -3.09 16.90
CA THR A 469 -1.77 -2.84 16.58
C THR A 469 -2.58 -2.47 17.82
N SER A 470 -2.27 -3.09 18.98
CA SER A 470 -2.93 -2.75 20.25
C SER A 470 -2.62 -1.32 20.68
N LEU A 471 -1.39 -0.83 20.49
CA LEU A 471 -1.06 0.58 20.77
C LEU A 471 -1.70 1.54 19.77
N SER A 472 -1.64 1.25 18.47
CA SER A 472 -2.26 2.08 17.42
C SER A 472 -3.75 2.30 17.69
N SER A 473 -4.48 1.21 17.94
CA SER A 473 -5.93 1.24 18.22
C SER A 473 -6.26 2.09 19.47
N HIS A 474 -5.46 1.95 20.52
CA HIS A 474 -5.59 2.75 21.74
C HIS A 474 -5.33 4.25 21.50
N LEU A 475 -4.34 4.62 20.69
CA LEU A 475 -4.05 6.03 20.38
C LEU A 475 -5.14 6.67 19.51
N ILE A 476 -5.65 5.95 18.50
CA ILE A 476 -6.78 6.38 17.65
C ILE A 476 -8.02 6.64 18.51
N GLY A 477 -8.33 5.73 19.43
CA GLY A 477 -9.42 5.88 20.38
C GLY A 477 -9.24 7.08 21.32
N ASN A 478 -8.02 7.44 21.66
CA ASN A 478 -7.68 8.67 22.40
C ASN A 478 -7.46 9.88 21.46
N GLY A 479 -8.17 9.94 20.33
CA GLY A 479 -8.25 11.11 19.45
C GLY A 479 -6.97 11.47 18.68
N HIS A 480 -5.98 10.57 18.59
CA HIS A 480 -4.79 10.82 17.77
C HIS A 480 -5.09 10.56 16.28
N GLY A 481 -4.51 11.37 15.40
CA GLY A 481 -4.59 11.18 13.94
C GLY A 481 -4.09 9.80 13.52
N VAL A 482 -4.82 9.12 12.63
CA VAL A 482 -4.63 7.69 12.36
C VAL A 482 -3.24 7.34 11.79
N PRO A 483 -2.65 8.09 10.82
CA PRO A 483 -1.30 7.83 10.33
C PRO A 483 -0.24 7.96 11.43
N GLN A 484 -0.42 8.87 12.39
CA GLN A 484 0.51 9.05 13.52
C GLN A 484 0.35 7.93 14.55
N ALA A 485 -0.88 7.55 14.90
CA ALA A 485 -1.13 6.43 15.81
C ALA A 485 -0.59 5.09 15.28
N LEU A 486 -0.77 4.82 13.98
CA LEU A 486 -0.15 3.67 13.30
C LEU A 486 1.37 3.73 13.35
N THR A 487 1.96 4.91 13.08
CA THR A 487 3.40 5.15 13.21
C THR A 487 3.91 4.80 14.61
N ASP A 488 3.26 5.31 15.67
CA ASP A 488 3.69 5.09 17.05
C ASP A 488 3.55 3.63 17.51
N GLY A 489 2.52 2.92 17.06
CA GLY A 489 2.43 1.46 17.22
C GLY A 489 3.59 0.72 16.55
N PHE A 490 3.90 1.04 15.29
CA PHE A 490 5.01 0.40 14.56
C PHE A 490 6.38 0.74 15.17
N ARG A 491 6.59 1.96 15.67
CA ARG A 491 7.81 2.37 16.40
C ARG A 491 8.11 1.44 17.58
N VAL A 492 7.10 1.06 18.37
CA VAL A 492 7.26 0.12 19.50
C VAL A 492 7.68 -1.27 19.01
N GLY A 493 7.11 -1.76 17.92
CA GLY A 493 7.55 -3.00 17.27
C GLY A 493 9.04 -2.96 16.90
N TYR A 494 9.52 -1.87 16.29
CA TYR A 494 10.94 -1.70 15.96
C TYR A 494 11.85 -1.53 17.20
N PHE A 495 11.39 -0.89 18.28
CA PHE A 495 12.15 -0.83 19.55
C PHE A 495 12.34 -2.23 20.17
N ILE A 496 11.30 -3.06 20.18
CA ILE A 496 11.40 -4.45 20.68
C ILE A 496 12.32 -5.27 19.77
N ALA A 497 12.21 -5.13 18.44
CA ALA A 497 13.10 -5.76 17.47
C ALA A 497 14.58 -5.34 17.67
N ALA A 498 14.83 -4.06 17.96
CA ALA A 498 16.17 -3.56 18.29
C ALA A 498 16.70 -4.21 19.58
N ALA A 499 15.90 -4.30 20.64
CA ALA A 499 16.29 -4.93 21.90
C ALA A 499 16.63 -6.43 21.74
N LEU A 500 15.85 -7.16 20.92
CA LEU A 500 16.11 -8.56 20.58
C LEU A 500 17.43 -8.74 19.79
N CYS A 501 17.69 -7.87 18.80
CA CYS A 501 18.97 -7.84 18.09
C CYS A 501 20.16 -7.48 19.01
N ALA A 502 19.97 -6.54 19.94
CA ALA A 502 20.98 -6.15 20.92
C ALA A 502 21.30 -7.30 21.88
N ALA A 503 20.29 -8.02 22.38
CA ALA A 503 20.48 -9.21 23.20
C ALA A 503 21.24 -10.32 22.45
N ALA A 504 20.90 -10.57 21.18
CA ALA A 504 21.62 -11.50 20.31
C ALA A 504 23.08 -11.07 20.09
N ALA A 505 23.34 -9.77 19.92
CA ALA A 505 24.69 -9.21 19.80
C ALA A 505 25.49 -9.39 21.10
N VAL A 506 24.89 -9.12 22.27
CA VAL A 506 25.52 -9.32 23.59
C VAL A 506 25.86 -10.79 23.81
N LEU A 507 24.95 -11.73 23.54
CA LEU A 507 25.22 -13.18 23.64
C LEU A 507 26.36 -13.60 22.70
N THR A 508 26.41 -13.05 21.48
CA THR A 508 27.52 -13.28 20.54
C THR A 508 28.85 -12.74 21.08
N LEU A 509 28.84 -11.50 21.60
CA LEU A 509 30.02 -10.80 22.09
C LEU A 509 30.41 -11.18 23.52
N THR A 510 29.70 -12.10 24.16
CA THR A 510 30.09 -12.70 25.45
C THR A 510 30.42 -14.18 25.27
N LEU A 511 29.47 -15.00 24.79
CA LEU A 511 29.50 -16.46 24.87
C LEU A 511 30.14 -17.17 23.67
N VAL A 512 30.23 -16.54 22.49
CA VAL A 512 30.92 -17.16 21.33
C VAL A 512 32.43 -16.98 21.51
N PRO A 513 33.27 -18.03 21.40
CA PRO A 513 34.72 -17.93 21.59
C PRO A 513 35.41 -16.91 20.67
N ARG A 514 36.51 -16.33 21.16
CA ARG A 514 37.45 -15.57 20.32
C ARG A 514 38.27 -16.56 19.47
N PRO A 515 38.60 -16.25 18.20
CA PRO A 515 39.57 -17.06 17.45
C PRO A 515 40.94 -17.02 18.14
N ALA A 516 41.69 -18.11 18.06
CA ALA A 516 43.08 -18.16 18.54
C ALA A 516 43.94 -17.11 17.80
N PRO A 517 44.96 -16.52 18.45
CA PRO A 517 45.86 -15.58 17.79
C PRO A 517 46.60 -16.24 16.62
N VAL A 518 46.42 -15.73 15.40
CA VAL A 518 47.35 -16.02 14.30
C VAL A 518 48.61 -15.21 14.57
N GLU A 519 49.70 -15.92 14.83
CA GLU A 519 50.92 -15.39 15.45
C GLU A 519 51.64 -14.35 14.59
N ASN A 520 51.54 -14.49 13.26
CA ASN A 520 52.24 -13.62 12.29
C ASN A 520 51.27 -12.84 11.40
N ALA A 521 50.61 -11.81 11.95
CA ALA A 521 49.74 -10.90 11.19
C ALA A 521 49.86 -9.43 11.68
N PRO A 522 50.42 -8.50 10.87
CA PRO A 522 50.76 -7.14 11.31
C PRO A 522 49.54 -6.31 11.72
N ALA A 523 49.73 -5.43 12.70
CA ALA A 523 48.65 -4.73 13.40
C ALA A 523 47.78 -3.84 12.49
N SER A 524 48.38 -3.23 11.46
CA SER A 524 47.69 -2.38 10.47
C SER A 524 46.56 -3.11 9.73
N ALA A 525 46.72 -4.41 9.45
CA ALA A 525 45.75 -5.21 8.71
C ALA A 525 44.45 -5.52 9.50
N ARG A 526 44.41 -5.22 10.80
CA ARG A 526 43.32 -5.63 11.72
C ARG A 526 42.16 -4.63 11.87
N ARG A 527 42.28 -3.39 11.36
CA ARG A 527 41.23 -2.34 11.51
C ARG A 527 40.76 -1.70 10.20
N ALA A 528 41.67 -1.37 9.28
CA ALA A 528 41.35 -0.61 8.06
C ALA A 528 40.24 -1.21 7.14
N PRO A 529 40.22 -2.52 6.79
CA PRO A 529 39.37 -3.01 5.71
C PRO A 529 37.88 -3.11 6.06
N ILE A 530 37.53 -3.30 7.34
CA ILE A 530 36.12 -3.27 7.78
C ILE A 530 35.62 -1.82 7.77
N LEU A 531 36.44 -0.89 8.28
CA LEU A 531 36.08 0.52 8.34
C LEU A 531 35.93 1.12 6.94
N LEU A 532 36.82 0.80 6.00
CA LEU A 532 36.71 1.23 4.60
C LEU A 532 35.48 0.63 3.88
N ALA A 533 35.12 -0.64 4.13
CA ALA A 533 33.92 -1.24 3.55
C ALA A 533 32.63 -0.58 4.09
N VAL A 534 32.56 -0.32 5.40
CA VAL A 534 31.44 0.38 6.03
C VAL A 534 31.37 1.84 5.57
N THR A 535 32.50 2.54 5.53
CA THR A 535 32.56 3.97 5.11
C THR A 535 32.26 4.14 3.63
N GLY A 536 32.71 3.22 2.76
CA GLY A 536 32.37 3.24 1.33
C GLY A 536 30.87 3.02 1.08
N VAL A 537 30.25 2.13 1.86
CA VAL A 537 28.78 1.93 1.85
C VAL A 537 28.06 3.18 2.38
N ILE A 538 28.53 3.80 3.47
CA ILE A 538 27.96 5.05 4.00
C ILE A 538 28.12 6.22 3.00
N ALA A 539 29.27 6.34 2.32
CA ALA A 539 29.47 7.36 1.30
C ALA A 539 28.53 7.17 0.10
N ALA A 540 28.31 5.93 -0.34
CA ALA A 540 27.31 5.61 -1.36
C ALA A 540 25.88 5.93 -0.89
N PHE A 541 25.54 5.71 0.39
CA PHE A 541 24.26 6.14 0.95
C PHE A 541 24.10 7.66 1.00
N VAL A 542 25.15 8.41 1.37
CA VAL A 542 25.09 9.89 1.38
C VAL A 542 24.91 10.43 -0.04
N ALA A 543 25.65 9.90 -1.02
CA ALA A 543 25.47 10.26 -2.42
C ALA A 543 24.06 9.93 -2.93
N LEU A 544 23.51 8.77 -2.57
CA LEU A 544 22.14 8.38 -2.94
C LEU A 544 21.08 9.24 -2.22
N ALA A 545 21.31 9.63 -0.96
CA ALA A 545 20.41 10.51 -0.23
C ALA A 545 20.33 11.91 -0.85
N PHE A 546 21.46 12.46 -1.33
CA PHE A 546 21.46 13.72 -2.09
C PHE A 546 20.86 13.57 -3.50
N ALA A 547 21.07 12.44 -4.17
CA ALA A 547 20.52 12.18 -5.51
C ALA A 547 19.00 11.87 -5.53
N VAL A 548 18.45 11.37 -4.42
CA VAL A 548 17.06 10.90 -4.31
C VAL A 548 16.22 11.75 -3.34
N GLY A 549 16.80 12.82 -2.76
CA GLY A 549 16.14 13.72 -1.80
C GLY A 549 14.92 14.52 -2.30
N GLY A 550 14.43 14.26 -3.51
CA GLY A 550 13.18 14.80 -4.06
C GLY A 550 12.00 13.82 -4.11
N SER A 551 12.19 12.52 -3.81
CA SER A 551 11.08 11.55 -3.79
C SER A 551 10.30 11.58 -2.47
N HIS A 552 9.51 12.64 -2.34
CA HIS A 552 8.34 12.67 -1.48
C HIS A 552 7.23 11.83 -2.12
N GLY A 553 6.39 11.15 -1.31
CA GLY A 553 5.00 10.96 -1.73
C GLY A 553 4.42 12.36 -1.95
N ALA A 554 3.79 12.59 -3.10
CA ALA A 554 3.43 13.96 -3.50
C ALA A 554 2.53 14.58 -2.41
N PRO A 555 2.84 15.80 -1.93
CA PRO A 555 2.13 16.37 -0.80
C PRO A 555 0.64 16.50 -1.12
N LEU A 556 -0.21 16.42 -0.08
CA LEU A 556 -1.64 16.69 -0.22
C LEU A 556 -1.82 18.02 -0.96
N GLY A 557 -2.69 18.05 -1.97
CA GLY A 557 -2.94 19.20 -2.85
C GLY A 557 -1.83 19.55 -3.84
N SER A 558 -0.87 18.65 -4.12
CA SER A 558 0.13 18.86 -5.18
C SER A 558 -0.50 18.96 -6.58
N TYR A 559 -0.08 19.95 -7.38
CA TYR A 559 -0.60 20.18 -8.72
C TYR A 559 0.47 20.55 -9.75
N THR A 560 0.13 20.32 -11.02
CA THR A 560 0.82 20.85 -12.20
C THR A 560 -0.03 21.95 -12.87
N THR A 561 0.61 22.94 -13.47
CA THR A 561 -0.05 23.94 -14.32
C THR A 561 -0.11 23.50 -15.79
N ASN A 562 0.62 22.45 -16.17
CA ASN A 562 0.62 21.93 -17.54
C ASN A 562 -0.69 21.19 -17.83
N GLY A 563 -1.51 21.75 -18.72
CA GLY A 563 -2.86 21.26 -19.04
C GLY A 563 -3.99 21.96 -18.29
N ALA A 564 -3.68 22.77 -17.27
CA ALA A 564 -4.60 23.68 -16.61
C ALA A 564 -4.76 24.99 -17.41
N TYR A 565 -5.74 25.83 -17.06
CA TYR A 565 -5.77 27.21 -17.54
C TYR A 565 -4.60 28.02 -16.97
N THR A 566 -4.21 29.08 -17.66
CA THR A 566 -3.30 30.12 -17.15
C THR A 566 -3.68 31.42 -17.86
N TYR A 567 -3.88 32.49 -17.09
CA TYR A 567 -4.41 33.76 -17.60
C TYR A 567 -3.33 34.85 -17.61
N ALA A 568 -3.41 35.78 -18.56
CA ALA A 568 -2.48 36.90 -18.64
C ALA A 568 -2.74 37.96 -17.56
N SER A 569 -4.02 38.17 -17.22
CA SER A 569 -4.53 39.14 -16.24
C SER A 569 -4.71 38.58 -14.82
N ALA A 570 -4.74 37.25 -14.67
CA ALA A 570 -4.84 36.57 -13.37
C ALA A 570 -3.86 35.38 -13.31
N PRO A 571 -2.54 35.65 -13.24
CA PRO A 571 -1.50 34.63 -13.45
C PRO A 571 -1.45 33.55 -12.35
N ASP A 572 -1.94 33.84 -11.15
CA ASP A 572 -1.94 32.93 -10.01
C ASP A 572 -3.11 31.91 -10.01
N LEU A 573 -4.05 32.04 -10.95
CA LEU A 573 -5.22 31.17 -11.09
C LEU A 573 -5.00 30.10 -12.17
N HIS A 574 -5.03 28.84 -11.75
CA HIS A 574 -4.86 27.66 -12.61
C HIS A 574 -6.02 26.66 -12.42
N PRO A 575 -7.28 27.01 -12.78
CA PRO A 575 -8.37 26.04 -12.77
C PRO A 575 -8.18 24.95 -13.82
N PRO A 576 -8.75 23.75 -13.63
CA PRO A 576 -8.66 22.63 -14.58
C PRO A 576 -9.35 22.95 -15.92
N VAL A 577 -8.86 22.35 -17.01
CA VAL A 577 -9.49 22.45 -18.34
C VAL A 577 -10.45 21.28 -18.55
N ILE A 578 -11.70 21.50 -18.13
CA ILE A 578 -12.82 20.55 -18.29
C ILE A 578 -13.32 20.59 -19.75
N ARG A 579 -13.66 19.42 -20.32
CA ARG A 579 -13.98 19.28 -21.75
C ARG A 579 -15.23 18.43 -21.97
N ALA A 580 -16.08 18.83 -22.91
CA ALA A 580 -17.19 17.99 -23.36
C ALA A 580 -16.66 16.80 -24.16
N THR A 581 -17.16 15.60 -23.88
CA THR A 581 -16.85 14.36 -24.63
C THR A 581 -17.79 14.20 -25.83
N THR A 582 -19.04 14.60 -25.65
CA THR A 582 -20.12 14.60 -26.64
C THR A 582 -20.33 15.99 -27.26
N PRO A 583 -20.77 16.10 -28.54
CA PRO A 583 -21.21 17.37 -29.13
C PRO A 583 -22.49 17.91 -28.47
N GLY A 584 -22.34 18.63 -27.35
CA GLY A 584 -23.43 18.99 -26.45
C GLY A 584 -24.54 19.81 -27.11
N VAL A 585 -25.80 19.43 -26.86
CA VAL A 585 -26.99 20.10 -27.43
C VAL A 585 -27.32 21.34 -26.58
N THR A 586 -26.48 22.37 -26.66
CA THR A 586 -26.49 23.56 -25.76
C THR A 586 -27.78 24.41 -25.73
N GLY A 587 -28.77 24.08 -26.57
CA GLY A 587 -30.13 24.63 -26.52
C GLY A 587 -31.16 23.81 -25.72
N LYS A 588 -30.82 22.57 -25.30
CA LYS A 588 -31.63 21.71 -24.43
C LYS A 588 -31.18 21.71 -22.95
N LEU A 589 -29.96 22.17 -22.69
CA LEU A 589 -29.37 22.23 -21.34
C LEU A 589 -30.12 23.22 -20.45
N SER A 590 -30.22 22.90 -19.16
CA SER A 590 -30.87 23.70 -18.13
C SER A 590 -30.21 25.09 -17.96
N PRO A 591 -30.98 26.15 -17.64
CA PRO A 591 -30.43 27.48 -17.39
C PRO A 591 -29.79 27.58 -16.00
N GLY A 592 -28.46 27.54 -15.95
CA GLY A 592 -27.69 27.79 -14.71
C GLY A 592 -26.19 27.93 -14.96
N TYR A 593 -25.42 27.87 -13.87
CA TYR A 593 -23.97 27.71 -13.87
C TYR A 593 -23.61 26.38 -13.21
N ILE A 594 -22.65 25.64 -13.76
CA ILE A 594 -22.25 24.35 -13.20
C ILE A 594 -21.31 24.63 -12.02
N PHE A 595 -21.70 24.19 -10.83
CA PHE A 595 -20.92 24.28 -9.60
C PHE A 595 -20.17 22.96 -9.40
N THR A 596 -18.91 23.05 -8.99
CA THR A 596 -18.07 21.90 -8.65
C THR A 596 -16.91 22.37 -7.76
N ALA A 597 -16.11 21.44 -7.24
CA ALA A 597 -14.83 21.73 -6.61
C ALA A 597 -13.78 20.73 -7.12
N ASN A 598 -12.60 21.22 -7.52
CA ASN A 598 -11.57 20.32 -8.05
C ASN A 598 -10.92 19.52 -6.91
N PHE A 599 -11.03 18.21 -7.00
CA PHE A 599 -10.52 17.22 -6.07
C PHE A 599 -9.65 16.25 -6.89
N TYR A 600 -8.64 15.57 -6.31
CA TYR A 600 -7.90 14.55 -7.05
C TYR A 600 -8.04 13.19 -6.42
N ASP A 601 -7.96 12.15 -7.24
CA ASP A 601 -7.69 10.81 -6.76
C ASP A 601 -6.34 10.80 -6.04
N LEU A 602 -6.41 10.64 -4.71
CA LEU A 602 -5.26 10.70 -3.81
C LEU A 602 -4.22 9.59 -4.10
N ASN A 603 -4.58 8.57 -4.89
CA ASN A 603 -3.68 7.53 -5.37
C ASN A 603 -2.86 7.95 -6.61
N HIS A 604 -3.30 8.98 -7.36
CA HIS A 604 -2.73 9.39 -8.65
C HIS A 604 -2.38 10.90 -8.74
N PRO A 605 -1.52 11.45 -7.86
CA PRO A 605 -1.02 12.82 -7.96
C PRO A 605 0.04 13.00 -9.06
N PRO A 606 0.33 14.24 -9.53
CA PRO A 606 -0.28 15.52 -9.12
C PRO A 606 -1.50 15.91 -9.98
N MET A 607 -2.38 16.74 -9.41
CA MET A 607 -3.62 17.23 -10.04
C MET A 607 -3.34 18.23 -11.18
N ILE A 608 -4.22 18.33 -12.19
CA ILE A 608 -4.08 19.21 -13.37
C ILE A 608 -4.80 20.55 -13.14
N GLY A 609 -4.24 21.31 -12.20
CA GLY A 609 -4.76 22.60 -11.76
C GLY A 609 -4.80 22.68 -10.23
N GLN A 610 -5.14 23.85 -9.69
CA GLN A 610 -5.30 24.03 -8.24
C GLN A 610 -6.60 23.38 -7.74
N SER A 611 -6.63 22.97 -6.46
CA SER A 611 -7.88 22.61 -5.79
C SER A 611 -8.62 23.87 -5.36
N GLY A 612 -9.95 23.83 -5.40
CA GLY A 612 -10.79 24.95 -5.03
C GLY A 612 -12.21 24.85 -5.59
N PRO A 613 -13.18 25.55 -4.99
CA PRO A 613 -14.50 25.74 -5.58
C PRO A 613 -14.41 26.45 -6.94
N LEU A 614 -15.19 25.95 -7.90
CA LEU A 614 -15.15 26.30 -9.31
C LEU A 614 -16.59 26.44 -9.85
N ILE A 615 -16.87 27.57 -10.51
CA ILE A 615 -18.13 27.82 -11.22
C ILE A 615 -17.83 27.91 -12.71
N LEU A 616 -18.56 27.13 -13.52
CA LEU A 616 -18.43 27.06 -14.97
C LEU A 616 -19.69 27.60 -15.66
N ASP A 617 -19.56 28.14 -16.86
CA ASP A 617 -20.70 28.36 -17.76
C ASP A 617 -21.08 27.08 -18.54
N LYS A 618 -22.20 27.12 -19.27
CA LYS A 618 -22.65 26.01 -20.13
C LYS A 618 -21.77 25.72 -21.37
N ARG A 619 -20.57 26.31 -21.44
CA ARG A 619 -19.50 26.02 -22.40
C ARG A 619 -18.26 25.45 -21.69
N LEU A 620 -18.41 25.05 -20.42
CA LEU A 620 -17.37 24.54 -19.53
C LEU A 620 -16.21 25.53 -19.34
N GLN A 621 -16.48 26.84 -19.50
CA GLN A 621 -15.49 27.89 -19.25
C GLN A 621 -15.60 28.38 -17.80
N PRO A 622 -14.47 28.55 -17.08
CA PRO A 622 -14.48 29.16 -15.77
C PRO A 622 -15.15 30.54 -15.74
N VAL A 623 -15.96 30.75 -14.72
CA VAL A 623 -16.66 32.00 -14.40
C VAL A 623 -16.14 32.54 -13.07
N TRP A 624 -16.04 31.66 -12.07
CA TRP A 624 -15.36 31.91 -10.79
C TRP A 624 -14.44 30.75 -10.45
N PHE A 625 -13.29 31.05 -9.87
CA PHE A 625 -12.43 30.05 -9.23
C PHE A 625 -11.69 30.67 -8.05
N LYS A 626 -11.60 29.93 -6.93
CA LYS A 626 -10.84 30.33 -5.75
C LYS A 626 -9.97 29.15 -5.29
N PRO A 627 -8.64 29.18 -5.48
CA PRO A 627 -7.79 28.11 -4.99
C PRO A 627 -7.76 28.08 -3.45
N VAL A 628 -7.75 26.88 -2.87
CA VAL A 628 -7.53 26.66 -1.42
C VAL A 628 -6.02 26.57 -1.10
N PRO A 629 -5.61 26.63 0.19
CA PRO A 629 -4.21 26.43 0.56
C PRO A 629 -3.68 25.09 0.05
N LYS A 630 -2.39 25.02 -0.29
CA LYS A 630 -1.83 23.87 -1.01
C LYS A 630 -1.93 22.52 -0.31
N ALA A 631 -2.17 22.47 1.01
CA ALA A 631 -2.32 21.23 1.76
C ALA A 631 -3.78 20.73 1.84
N ASP A 632 -4.73 21.59 1.47
CA ASP A 632 -6.16 21.35 1.58
C ASP A 632 -6.76 20.95 0.22
N VAL A 633 -7.92 20.31 0.26
CA VAL A 633 -8.80 20.13 -0.89
C VAL A 633 -10.17 20.75 -0.61
N ALA A 634 -10.87 21.17 -1.67
CA ALA A 634 -12.22 21.73 -1.59
C ALA A 634 -13.29 20.70 -1.97
N GLY A 635 -14.49 20.80 -1.36
CA GLY A 635 -15.64 19.94 -1.65
C GLY A 635 -16.99 20.66 -1.54
N ASN A 636 -18.02 20.05 -2.13
CA ASN A 636 -19.44 20.41 -2.00
C ASN A 636 -19.77 21.92 -2.11
N LEU A 637 -19.27 22.58 -3.17
CA LEU A 637 -19.71 23.93 -3.52
C LEU A 637 -21.20 23.93 -3.87
N SER A 638 -22.00 24.71 -3.14
CA SER A 638 -23.45 24.83 -3.34
C SER A 638 -23.96 26.27 -3.15
N LEU A 639 -25.14 26.56 -3.70
CA LEU A 639 -25.90 27.78 -3.43
C LEU A 639 -26.78 27.60 -2.20
N GLN A 640 -26.70 28.54 -1.26
CA GLN A 640 -27.55 28.55 -0.06
C GLN A 640 -28.21 29.93 0.12
N VAL A 641 -29.18 30.04 1.03
CA VAL A 641 -29.83 31.30 1.37
C VAL A 641 -29.64 31.59 2.86
N TYR A 642 -28.92 32.66 3.17
CA TYR A 642 -28.68 33.14 4.54
C TYR A 642 -29.28 34.52 4.73
N ALA A 643 -30.09 34.69 5.79
CA ALA A 643 -30.78 35.95 6.10
C ALA A 643 -31.52 36.60 4.89
N GLY A 644 -32.12 35.76 4.02
CA GLY A 644 -32.86 36.20 2.83
C GLY A 644 -31.98 36.61 1.63
N LYS A 645 -30.66 36.38 1.67
CA LYS A 645 -29.73 36.66 0.58
C LYS A 645 -29.08 35.36 0.07
N PRO A 646 -28.83 35.23 -1.24
CA PRO A 646 -28.05 34.11 -1.77
C PRO A 646 -26.59 34.22 -1.34
N VAL A 647 -26.00 33.09 -0.95
CA VAL A 647 -24.62 32.93 -0.49
C VAL A 647 -24.04 31.65 -1.09
N LEU A 648 -22.72 31.59 -1.30
CA LEU A 648 -22.05 30.34 -1.64
C LEU A 648 -21.52 29.68 -0.37
N THR A 649 -21.60 28.36 -0.32
CA THR A 649 -20.99 27.54 0.71
C THR A 649 -20.14 26.44 0.09
N TRP A 650 -18.95 26.19 0.65
CA TRP A 650 -18.13 25.02 0.32
C TRP A 650 -17.36 24.55 1.56
N TRP A 651 -16.99 23.28 1.56
CA TRP A 651 -16.10 22.70 2.57
C TRP A 651 -14.64 22.76 2.09
N GLN A 652 -13.69 22.99 2.99
CA GLN A 652 -12.25 22.86 2.70
C GLN A 652 -11.47 22.27 3.88
N GLY A 653 -10.42 21.50 3.60
CA GLY A 653 -9.53 20.92 4.62
C GLY A 653 -8.72 19.71 4.16
N VAL A 654 -8.27 18.91 5.13
CA VAL A 654 -7.31 17.81 4.95
C VAL A 654 -8.02 16.46 4.96
N ILE A 655 -7.84 15.69 3.88
CA ILE A 655 -8.33 14.31 3.73
C ILE A 655 -7.15 13.39 3.43
N THR A 656 -7.09 12.25 4.12
CA THR A 656 -6.07 11.22 3.92
C THR A 656 -6.33 10.39 2.67
N THR A 657 -5.29 9.72 2.14
CA THR A 657 -5.43 8.65 1.14
C THR A 657 -6.42 7.55 1.57
N THR A 658 -6.64 7.40 2.88
CA THR A 658 -7.63 6.51 3.49
C THR A 658 -9.06 7.07 3.52
N GLY A 659 -9.34 8.16 2.81
CA GLY A 659 -10.67 8.77 2.67
C GLY A 659 -11.21 9.43 3.95
N ALA A 660 -10.39 9.52 5.00
CA ALA A 660 -10.79 10.07 6.29
C ALA A 660 -10.45 11.56 6.37
N THR A 661 -11.41 12.37 6.82
CA THR A 661 -11.19 13.79 7.11
C THR A 661 -10.43 13.95 8.42
N GLU A 662 -9.23 14.54 8.38
CA GLU A 662 -8.46 14.86 9.60
C GLU A 662 -8.76 16.26 10.12
N SER A 663 -9.04 17.22 9.24
CA SER A 663 -9.50 18.56 9.59
C SER A 663 -10.36 19.14 8.48
N GLY A 664 -11.28 20.04 8.82
CA GLY A 664 -12.22 20.62 7.87
C GLY A 664 -12.96 21.83 8.44
N GLU A 665 -13.28 22.77 7.55
CA GLU A 665 -14.11 23.94 7.82
C GLU A 665 -15.11 24.17 6.67
N ASP A 666 -16.30 24.66 6.99
CA ASP A 666 -17.26 25.14 5.99
C ASP A 666 -17.17 26.66 5.89
N VAL A 667 -16.99 27.18 4.67
CA VAL A 667 -16.82 28.61 4.40
C VAL A 667 -18.06 29.17 3.70
N ILE A 668 -18.58 30.30 4.20
CA ILE A 668 -19.77 30.97 3.69
C ILE A 668 -19.40 32.35 3.15
N VAL A 669 -19.75 32.68 1.90
CA VAL A 669 -19.49 33.99 1.26
C VAL A 669 -20.72 34.62 0.61
N ASP A 670 -20.74 35.95 0.53
CA ASP A 670 -21.78 36.70 -0.19
C ASP A 670 -21.60 36.69 -1.73
N GLN A 671 -22.53 37.33 -2.45
CA GLN A 671 -22.46 37.53 -3.91
C GLN A 671 -21.23 38.33 -4.38
N SER A 672 -20.54 39.02 -3.48
CA SER A 672 -19.28 39.73 -3.74
C SER A 672 -18.05 38.92 -3.34
N TYR A 673 -18.23 37.64 -3.00
CA TYR A 673 -17.23 36.66 -2.58
C TYR A 673 -16.50 37.02 -1.27
N ARG A 674 -17.11 37.88 -0.44
CA ARG A 674 -16.60 38.25 0.87
C ARG A 674 -17.03 37.21 1.93
N PRO A 675 -16.14 36.72 2.80
CA PRO A 675 -16.50 35.85 3.91
C PRO A 675 -17.56 36.48 4.82
N LEU A 676 -18.60 35.70 5.12
CA LEU A 676 -19.64 36.03 6.08
C LEU A 676 -19.46 35.26 7.38
N ALA A 677 -19.07 33.99 7.28
CA ALA A 677 -18.76 33.10 8.40
C ALA A 677 -17.87 31.94 7.92
N THR A 678 -17.16 31.33 8.86
CA THR A 678 -16.51 30.02 8.73
C THR A 678 -16.98 29.17 9.92
N LEU A 679 -17.31 27.90 9.69
CA LEU A 679 -17.68 26.95 10.73
C LEU A 679 -16.56 25.94 10.97
N HIS A 680 -16.35 25.62 12.24
CA HIS A 680 -15.44 24.56 12.69
C HIS A 680 -16.18 23.67 13.69
N ALA A 681 -15.81 22.39 13.73
CA ALA A 681 -16.37 21.45 14.69
C ALA A 681 -15.92 21.75 16.13
N THR A 682 -16.68 21.24 17.09
CA THR A 682 -16.38 21.37 18.53
C THR A 682 -16.33 20.00 19.21
N ASN A 683 -15.82 19.94 20.46
CA ASN A 683 -15.88 18.75 21.31
C ASN A 683 -15.23 17.46 20.72
N GLY A 684 -14.21 17.63 19.86
CA GLY A 684 -13.49 16.51 19.22
C GLY A 684 -14.22 15.86 18.05
N TRP A 685 -15.25 16.50 17.50
CA TRP A 685 -15.76 16.22 16.15
C TRP A 685 -14.88 16.89 15.09
N VAL A 686 -15.00 16.45 13.84
CA VAL A 686 -14.42 17.10 12.63
C VAL A 686 -15.53 17.29 11.61
N LEU A 687 -15.67 18.49 11.02
CA LEU A 687 -16.63 18.74 9.93
C LEU A 687 -16.14 18.08 8.64
N THR A 688 -17.02 17.40 7.93
CA THR A 688 -16.68 16.58 6.76
C THR A 688 -17.33 17.12 5.50
N LEU A 689 -16.70 16.89 4.35
CA LEU A 689 -17.04 17.44 3.04
C LEU A 689 -18.43 17.11 2.47
N HIS A 690 -19.27 16.37 3.18
CA HIS A 690 -20.45 15.71 2.62
C HIS A 690 -21.68 16.63 2.55
N GLU A 691 -21.92 17.48 3.55
CA GLU A 691 -23.06 18.40 3.53
C GLU A 691 -22.89 19.67 4.38
N ILE A 692 -23.32 20.81 3.81
CA ILE A 692 -23.73 22.00 4.56
C ILE A 692 -25.06 22.53 3.97
N LEU A 693 -26.08 22.71 4.82
CA LEU A 693 -27.38 23.30 4.46
C LEU A 693 -27.73 24.47 5.39
N ILE A 694 -27.99 25.65 4.83
CA ILE A 694 -28.42 26.81 5.63
C ILE A 694 -29.95 26.81 5.77
N ARG A 695 -30.44 27.06 6.99
CA ARG A 695 -31.87 27.22 7.31
C ARG A 695 -32.07 28.45 8.20
N GLY A 696 -32.40 29.57 7.56
CA GLY A 696 -32.65 30.86 8.23
C GLY A 696 -31.40 31.49 8.82
N HIS A 697 -31.03 31.06 10.03
CA HIS A 697 -29.83 31.50 10.76
C HIS A 697 -28.96 30.35 11.27
N THR A 698 -29.34 29.09 11.04
CA THR A 698 -28.55 27.92 11.40
C THR A 698 -27.97 27.25 10.16
N ALA A 699 -26.89 26.50 10.33
CA ALA A 699 -26.31 25.60 9.34
C ALA A 699 -26.35 24.17 9.86
N TRP A 700 -26.83 23.25 9.01
CA TRP A 700 -26.86 21.82 9.24
C TRP A 700 -25.69 21.19 8.50
N VAL A 701 -24.79 20.52 9.23
CA VAL A 701 -23.50 20.03 8.72
C VAL A 701 -23.24 18.58 9.09
N THR A 702 -22.43 17.89 8.28
CA THR A 702 -21.95 16.53 8.56
C THR A 702 -20.65 16.54 9.36
N ALA A 703 -20.57 15.72 10.41
CA ALA A 703 -19.37 15.60 11.25
C ALA A 703 -19.02 14.14 11.55
N ASN A 704 -17.73 13.84 11.72
CA ASN A 704 -17.23 12.52 12.15
C ASN A 704 -16.40 12.63 13.43
N LYS A 705 -16.32 11.53 14.20
CA LYS A 705 -15.51 11.44 15.42
C LYS A 705 -15.01 10.01 15.68
N ASN A 706 -13.73 9.89 16.03
CA ASN A 706 -13.16 8.63 16.51
C ASN A 706 -13.58 8.37 17.98
N ILE A 707 -14.12 7.19 18.26
CA ILE A 707 -14.56 6.75 19.59
C ILE A 707 -13.86 5.43 19.95
N PRO A 708 -13.20 5.29 21.12
CA PRO A 708 -12.61 4.03 21.56
C PRO A 708 -13.71 3.02 21.87
N MET A 709 -13.65 1.82 21.28
CA MET A 709 -14.71 0.81 21.42
C MET A 709 -14.18 -0.63 21.40
N ASN A 710 -14.76 -1.48 22.25
CA ASN A 710 -14.55 -2.92 22.18
C ASN A 710 -15.37 -3.54 21.05
N LEU A 711 -14.71 -3.78 19.91
CA LEU A 711 -15.31 -4.34 18.70
C LEU A 711 -15.27 -5.87 18.65
N SER A 712 -14.81 -6.56 19.71
CA SER A 712 -14.64 -8.02 19.68
C SER A 712 -15.96 -8.80 19.59
N LYS A 713 -17.10 -8.16 19.91
CA LYS A 713 -18.45 -8.72 19.67
C LYS A 713 -18.81 -8.80 18.19
N PHE A 714 -18.25 -7.92 17.36
CA PHE A 714 -18.50 -7.85 15.92
C PHE A 714 -17.39 -8.54 15.09
N GLY A 715 -16.29 -8.93 15.74
CA GLY A 715 -15.13 -9.58 15.12
C GLY A 715 -13.88 -8.68 14.98
N GLY A 716 -13.94 -7.44 15.45
CA GLY A 716 -12.81 -6.51 15.50
C GLY A 716 -11.97 -6.64 16.78
N ALA A 717 -11.08 -5.67 17.00
CA ALA A 717 -10.23 -5.62 18.19
C ALA A 717 -11.00 -5.20 19.47
N TYR A 718 -10.67 -5.83 20.60
CA TYR A 718 -11.21 -5.49 21.93
C TYR A 718 -10.91 -4.07 22.41
N ASN A 719 -9.90 -3.41 21.83
CA ASN A 719 -9.50 -2.04 22.11
C ASN A 719 -9.44 -1.19 20.82
N GLY A 720 -10.29 -1.54 19.84
CA GLY A 720 -10.44 -0.82 18.58
C GLY A 720 -11.02 0.59 18.74
N ALA A 721 -11.29 1.21 17.61
CA ALA A 721 -12.01 2.47 17.53
C ALA A 721 -13.10 2.40 16.46
N LEU A 722 -14.13 3.21 16.64
CA LEU A 722 -15.24 3.43 15.71
C LEU A 722 -15.10 4.85 15.13
N ILE A 723 -15.40 5.05 13.84
CA ILE A 723 -15.79 6.39 13.34
C ILE A 723 -17.30 6.47 13.51
N ASP A 724 -17.75 7.30 14.46
CA ASP A 724 -19.14 7.70 14.56
C ASP A 724 -19.39 8.93 13.67
N SER A 725 -20.61 9.04 13.15
CA SER A 725 -21.05 10.11 12.25
C SER A 725 -22.22 10.86 12.85
N ALA A 726 -22.20 12.18 12.79
CA ALA A 726 -23.25 13.04 13.32
C ALA A 726 -23.80 14.02 12.28
N VAL A 727 -25.07 14.36 12.46
CA VAL A 727 -25.75 15.50 11.86
C VAL A 727 -25.82 16.59 12.93
N GLN A 728 -25.20 17.74 12.67
CA GLN A 728 -25.06 18.83 13.65
C GLN A 728 -25.69 20.12 13.14
N GLU A 729 -26.34 20.87 14.03
CA GLU A 729 -26.87 22.20 13.74
C GLU A 729 -26.03 23.25 14.49
N TYR A 730 -25.50 24.24 13.78
CA TYR A 730 -24.73 25.36 14.35
C TYR A 730 -25.45 26.70 14.11
N ASP A 731 -25.39 27.62 15.08
CA ASP A 731 -25.79 29.02 14.89
C ASP A 731 -24.71 29.78 14.10
N LEU A 732 -25.06 30.29 12.92
CA LEU A 732 -24.12 30.98 12.01
C LEU A 732 -23.63 32.35 12.51
N ARG A 733 -24.25 32.92 13.56
CA ARG A 733 -23.88 34.23 14.12
C ARG A 733 -22.86 34.12 15.26
N THR A 734 -22.84 32.98 15.96
CA THR A 734 -22.05 32.74 17.17
C THR A 734 -21.11 31.54 17.08
N GLY A 735 -21.22 30.72 16.02
CA GLY A 735 -20.42 29.51 15.83
C GLY A 735 -20.73 28.39 16.82
N LYS A 736 -21.86 28.47 17.55
CA LYS A 736 -22.21 27.52 18.61
C LYS A 736 -23.04 26.36 18.07
N LEU A 737 -22.65 25.14 18.47
CA LEU A 737 -23.45 23.93 18.30
C LEU A 737 -24.78 24.08 19.07
N ILE A 738 -25.91 23.92 18.37
CA ILE A 738 -27.27 23.93 18.91
C ILE A 738 -27.71 22.51 19.27
N ARG A 739 -27.50 21.54 18.36
CA ARG A 739 -27.80 20.12 18.58
C ARG A 739 -26.84 19.23 17.79
N SER A 740 -26.66 18.00 18.26
CA SER A 740 -25.99 16.91 17.54
C SER A 740 -26.89 15.69 17.60
N TRP A 741 -27.11 15.04 16.45
CA TRP A 741 -27.69 13.71 16.35
C TRP A 741 -26.58 12.75 15.89
N ASN A 742 -26.23 11.77 16.72
CA ASN A 742 -25.08 10.89 16.48
C ASN A 742 -25.58 9.51 16.06
N ALA A 743 -25.00 8.91 15.02
CA ALA A 743 -25.49 7.65 14.46
C ALA A 743 -25.43 6.50 15.48
N LEU A 744 -24.37 6.45 16.30
CA LEU A 744 -24.20 5.44 17.36
C LEU A 744 -25.31 5.43 18.42
N ASP A 745 -25.92 6.57 18.72
CA ASP A 745 -26.99 6.68 19.72
C ASP A 745 -28.34 6.15 19.21
N HIS A 746 -28.48 5.95 17.90
CA HIS A 746 -29.78 5.71 17.24
C HIS A 746 -29.81 4.52 16.27
N ILE A 747 -28.68 4.08 15.72
CA ILE A 747 -28.59 2.96 14.76
C ILE A 747 -27.64 1.89 15.33
N PRO A 748 -28.10 0.63 15.52
CA PRO A 748 -27.24 -0.41 16.07
C PRO A 748 -26.15 -0.82 15.06
N LEU A 749 -24.93 -1.04 15.56
CA LEU A 749 -23.76 -1.43 14.75
C LEU A 749 -23.95 -2.74 13.95
N SER A 750 -24.97 -3.54 14.27
CA SER A 750 -25.40 -4.69 13.46
C SER A 750 -25.84 -4.31 12.04
N ASP A 751 -26.32 -3.10 11.85
CA ASP A 751 -26.92 -2.64 10.60
C ASP A 751 -25.87 -2.23 9.57
N SER A 752 -24.63 -2.03 10.02
CA SER A 752 -23.48 -1.82 9.16
C SER A 752 -23.28 -2.97 8.18
N ARG A 753 -22.92 -2.60 6.96
CA ARG A 753 -22.52 -3.42 5.81
C ARG A 753 -21.01 -3.33 5.57
N ALA A 754 -20.33 -2.33 6.14
CA ALA A 754 -18.89 -2.14 6.03
C ALA A 754 -18.10 -3.13 6.89
N SER A 755 -17.09 -3.76 6.29
CA SER A 755 -16.15 -4.66 6.98
C SER A 755 -15.34 -3.93 8.05
N LEU A 756 -15.11 -4.60 9.18
CA LEU A 756 -14.23 -4.13 10.24
C LEU A 756 -12.76 -4.07 9.75
N PRO A 757 -12.05 -2.93 9.91
CA PRO A 757 -10.66 -2.82 9.51
C PRO A 757 -9.74 -3.78 10.27
N THR A 758 -8.70 -4.25 9.57
CA THR A 758 -7.85 -5.35 10.02
C THR A 758 -6.50 -4.93 10.59
N ASN A 759 -6.19 -3.64 10.46
CA ASN A 759 -4.96 -2.95 10.82
C ASN A 759 -5.08 -2.10 12.11
N GLY A 760 -6.25 -2.05 12.73
CA GLY A 760 -6.54 -1.15 13.85
C GLY A 760 -6.99 0.27 13.42
N PHE A 761 -7.17 0.51 12.12
CA PHE A 761 -7.86 1.71 11.61
C PHE A 761 -9.30 1.76 12.20
N PRO A 762 -9.86 2.94 12.52
CA PRO A 762 -11.18 3.01 13.14
C PRO A 762 -12.27 2.50 12.19
N TRP A 763 -13.21 1.70 12.71
CA TRP A 763 -14.31 1.15 11.93
C TRP A 763 -15.33 2.23 11.60
N ASP A 764 -15.37 2.62 10.33
CA ASP A 764 -16.41 3.45 9.76
C ASP A 764 -17.69 2.62 9.59
N ALA A 765 -18.62 2.69 10.54
CA ALA A 765 -19.81 1.84 10.54
C ALA A 765 -21.02 2.46 9.82
N TYR A 766 -21.05 3.78 9.63
CA TYR A 766 -22.24 4.53 9.22
C TYR A 766 -22.00 5.38 7.95
N HIS A 767 -21.02 6.29 8.01
CA HIS A 767 -20.62 7.22 6.95
C HIS A 767 -21.78 8.03 6.35
N VAL A 768 -22.07 9.19 6.95
CA VAL A 768 -23.10 10.11 6.45
C VAL A 768 -22.64 10.82 5.17
N ASN A 769 -23.45 10.70 4.12
CA ASN A 769 -23.16 11.20 2.76
C ASN A 769 -23.99 12.41 2.32
N SER A 770 -25.12 12.67 2.98
CA SER A 770 -26.01 13.80 2.67
C SER A 770 -27.05 13.99 3.76
N ILE A 771 -27.57 15.21 3.85
CA ILE A 771 -28.67 15.61 4.72
C ILE A 771 -29.72 16.30 3.85
N TYR A 772 -31.00 16.03 4.08
CA TYR A 772 -32.11 16.83 3.57
C TYR A 772 -32.99 17.29 4.74
N VAL A 773 -33.07 18.60 4.96
CA VAL A 773 -33.85 19.19 6.06
C VAL A 773 -35.28 19.47 5.60
N SER A 774 -36.26 18.72 6.11
CA SER A 774 -37.68 18.80 5.76
C SER A 774 -38.44 19.84 6.61
N GLY A 775 -39.54 20.38 6.06
CA GLY A 775 -40.39 21.38 6.75
C GLY A 775 -41.34 20.82 7.81
N ASP A 776 -41.39 19.50 8.02
CA ASP A 776 -42.31 18.79 8.92
C ASP A 776 -41.70 18.47 10.30
N GLY A 777 -40.56 19.09 10.65
CA GLY A 777 -39.83 18.79 11.89
C GLY A 777 -38.97 17.53 11.82
N THR A 778 -38.62 17.09 10.61
CA THR A 778 -37.75 15.93 10.37
C THR A 778 -36.60 16.27 9.42
N PHE A 779 -35.56 15.46 9.42
CA PHE A 779 -34.56 15.45 8.37
C PHE A 779 -34.41 14.03 7.80
N VAL A 780 -33.93 13.93 6.58
CA VAL A 780 -33.50 12.68 5.96
C VAL A 780 -31.98 12.67 5.92
N VAL A 781 -31.35 11.53 6.19
CA VAL A 781 -29.90 11.36 6.18
C VAL A 781 -29.53 10.09 5.41
N SER A 782 -28.57 10.19 4.49
CA SER A 782 -28.03 9.04 3.75
C SER A 782 -26.78 8.49 4.43
N MET A 783 -26.72 7.18 4.62
CA MET A 783 -25.57 6.47 5.18
C MET A 783 -25.13 5.34 4.23
N ARG A 784 -23.95 5.49 3.62
CA ARG A 784 -23.46 4.47 2.68
C ARG A 784 -23.04 3.19 3.38
N ASN A 785 -22.45 3.25 4.57
CA ASN A 785 -21.90 2.05 5.20
C ASN A 785 -22.98 1.15 5.84
N THR A 786 -24.26 1.56 5.86
CA THR A 786 -25.41 0.72 6.19
C THR A 786 -26.28 0.35 4.96
N TRP A 787 -25.98 0.90 3.77
CA TRP A 787 -26.83 0.87 2.56
C TRP A 787 -28.24 1.44 2.78
N ALA A 788 -28.37 2.48 3.61
CA ALA A 788 -29.68 2.95 4.07
C ALA A 788 -29.81 4.48 4.14
N VAL A 789 -31.05 4.90 3.99
CA VAL A 789 -31.51 6.28 4.13
C VAL A 789 -32.51 6.33 5.28
N TYR A 790 -32.28 7.20 6.26
CA TYR A 790 -33.11 7.29 7.46
C TYR A 790 -33.85 8.63 7.50
N LYS A 791 -35.17 8.61 7.74
CA LYS A 791 -35.92 9.82 8.13
C LYS A 791 -35.95 9.90 9.65
N VAL A 792 -35.57 11.04 10.21
CA VAL A 792 -35.30 11.24 11.65
C VAL A 792 -36.12 12.41 12.18
N ASN A 793 -36.77 12.24 13.33
CA ASN A 793 -37.48 13.31 14.03
C ASN A 793 -36.49 14.26 14.75
N MET A 794 -36.55 15.56 14.49
CA MET A 794 -35.61 16.55 15.04
C MET A 794 -35.70 16.79 16.55
N ALA A 795 -36.83 16.43 17.17
CA ALA A 795 -37.09 16.68 18.59
C ALA A 795 -36.74 15.47 19.47
N THR A 796 -36.85 14.24 18.95
CA THR A 796 -36.59 13.01 19.70
C THR A 796 -35.35 12.23 19.22
N GLY A 797 -34.81 12.56 18.05
CA GLY A 797 -33.77 11.77 17.38
C GLY A 797 -34.24 10.40 16.88
N ALA A 798 -35.52 10.06 17.04
CA ALA A 798 -36.06 8.76 16.64
C ALA A 798 -36.15 8.62 15.12
N ILE A 799 -35.79 7.43 14.62
CA ILE A 799 -35.98 7.04 13.23
C ILE A 799 -37.48 6.85 12.97
N VAL A 800 -38.02 7.62 12.02
CA VAL A 800 -39.42 7.59 11.57
C VAL A 800 -39.61 6.48 10.54
N TRP A 801 -38.67 6.34 9.61
CA TRP A 801 -38.56 5.20 8.70
C TRP A 801 -37.13 5.01 8.21
N THR A 802 -36.84 3.80 7.72
CA THR A 802 -35.61 3.43 7.03
C THR A 802 -35.95 3.01 5.61
N LEU A 803 -35.23 3.51 4.61
CA LEU A 803 -35.28 3.05 3.23
C LEU A 803 -33.97 2.32 2.93
N GLY A 804 -34.03 1.02 2.60
CA GLY A 804 -32.85 0.19 2.34
C GLY A 804 -32.27 -0.49 3.58
N GLY A 805 -30.99 -0.86 3.51
CA GLY A 805 -30.22 -1.43 4.62
C GLY A 805 -30.56 -2.86 5.00
N ARG A 806 -30.51 -3.17 6.31
CA ARG A 806 -30.93 -4.48 6.86
C ARG A 806 -32.40 -4.48 7.30
N HIS A 807 -32.92 -3.33 7.70
CA HIS A 807 -34.23 -3.17 8.34
C HIS A 807 -35.07 -2.11 7.61
N SER A 808 -35.22 -2.26 6.28
CA SER A 808 -36.03 -1.38 5.45
C SER A 808 -37.50 -1.36 5.90
N SER A 809 -38.04 -0.17 6.10
CA SER A 809 -39.47 0.09 6.28
C SER A 809 -40.25 0.03 4.95
N PHE A 810 -39.58 -0.16 3.81
CA PHE A 810 -40.19 -0.22 2.48
C PHE A 810 -39.84 -1.52 1.75
N ARG A 811 -40.81 -2.09 1.03
CA ARG A 811 -40.61 -3.15 0.03
C ARG A 811 -40.22 -2.54 -1.32
N PHE A 812 -39.13 -3.01 -1.90
CA PHE A 812 -38.63 -2.53 -3.18
C PHE A 812 -39.32 -3.23 -4.37
N GLY A 813 -39.65 -2.45 -5.40
CA GLY A 813 -39.98 -2.95 -6.73
C GLY A 813 -38.72 -3.33 -7.52
N ASN A 814 -38.92 -3.91 -8.71
CA ASN A 814 -37.82 -4.37 -9.57
C ASN A 814 -36.85 -3.21 -9.93
N GLY A 815 -35.56 -3.39 -9.66
CA GLY A 815 -34.49 -2.42 -9.96
C GLY A 815 -34.51 -1.14 -9.11
N ALA A 816 -35.33 -1.10 -8.05
CA ALA A 816 -35.45 0.04 -7.15
C ALA A 816 -34.53 -0.06 -5.91
N ASP A 817 -33.94 -1.23 -5.67
CA ASP A 817 -32.89 -1.48 -4.70
C ASP A 817 -31.59 -0.74 -5.07
N PHE A 818 -30.77 -0.41 -4.07
CA PHE A 818 -29.53 0.37 -4.18
C PHE A 818 -28.54 -0.04 -3.08
N GLN A 819 -27.26 0.35 -3.22
CA GLN A 819 -26.23 0.16 -2.19
C GLN A 819 -25.11 1.21 -2.25
N TRP A 820 -24.43 1.44 -1.12
CA TRP A 820 -23.33 2.41 -0.94
C TRP A 820 -23.67 3.88 -1.23
N GLN A 821 -24.96 4.20 -1.27
CA GLN A 821 -25.51 5.39 -1.94
C GLN A 821 -25.06 6.76 -1.41
N HIS A 822 -24.87 7.71 -2.33
CA HIS A 822 -24.55 9.12 -2.08
C HIS A 822 -25.75 10.04 -2.39
N ASN A 823 -25.64 11.30 -1.93
CA ASN A 823 -26.53 12.43 -2.27
C ASN A 823 -28.03 12.10 -2.44
N VAL A 824 -28.77 12.01 -1.33
CA VAL A 824 -30.22 11.80 -1.33
C VAL A 824 -30.97 13.12 -1.30
N VAL A 825 -31.87 13.36 -2.26
CA VAL A 825 -32.70 14.57 -2.32
C VAL A 825 -34.18 14.20 -2.42
N VAL A 826 -35.02 14.81 -1.59
CA VAL A 826 -36.49 14.64 -1.63
C VAL A 826 -37.11 15.78 -2.44
N TYR A 827 -37.92 15.46 -3.45
CA TYR A 827 -38.61 16.49 -4.25
C TYR A 827 -39.69 17.17 -3.37
N PRO A 828 -39.69 18.51 -3.19
CA PRO A 828 -40.66 19.18 -2.34
C PRO A 828 -42.11 18.92 -2.75
N GLY A 829 -42.93 18.43 -1.81
CA GLY A 829 -44.35 18.13 -2.05
C GLY A 829 -44.64 16.90 -2.94
N SER A 830 -43.63 16.09 -3.25
CA SER A 830 -43.71 14.96 -4.18
C SER A 830 -43.32 13.64 -3.49
N PRO A 831 -43.84 12.47 -3.94
CA PRO A 831 -43.39 11.16 -3.46
C PRO A 831 -42.03 10.74 -4.04
N LEU A 832 -41.38 11.57 -4.88
CA LEU A 832 -40.10 11.25 -5.51
C LEU A 832 -38.90 11.57 -4.61
N VAL A 833 -37.86 10.74 -4.73
CA VAL A 833 -36.55 10.89 -4.08
C VAL A 833 -35.46 10.53 -5.09
N THR A 834 -34.46 11.38 -5.28
CA THR A 834 -33.23 11.03 -6.00
C THR A 834 -32.20 10.45 -5.04
N LEU A 835 -31.34 9.55 -5.54
CA LEU A 835 -30.11 9.11 -4.88
C LEU A 835 -29.08 8.64 -5.91
N PHE A 836 -27.79 8.81 -5.62
CA PHE A 836 -26.71 8.25 -6.44
C PHE A 836 -26.39 6.85 -5.92
N ASP A 837 -26.46 5.84 -6.79
CA ASP A 837 -26.30 4.42 -6.46
C ASP A 837 -24.98 3.91 -7.05
N ASP A 838 -23.94 3.89 -6.22
CA ASP A 838 -22.56 3.56 -6.60
C ASP A 838 -22.40 2.11 -7.03
N HIS A 839 -23.19 1.18 -6.47
CA HIS A 839 -23.05 -0.28 -6.60
C HIS A 839 -21.67 -0.90 -6.24
N CYS A 840 -20.65 -0.11 -5.93
CA CYS A 840 -19.28 -0.52 -5.60
C CYS A 840 -18.83 0.04 -4.23
N CYS A 841 -17.72 -0.43 -3.65
CA CYS A 841 -16.96 0.39 -2.69
C CYS A 841 -15.46 0.07 -2.62
N GLN A 842 -14.65 1.14 -2.57
CA GLN A 842 -13.28 1.10 -2.07
C GLN A 842 -13.26 1.66 -0.63
N ILE A 843 -13.17 0.79 0.38
CA ILE A 843 -12.96 1.24 1.77
C ILE A 843 -11.46 1.46 1.99
N THR A 844 -10.97 2.59 1.50
CA THR A 844 -9.54 2.97 1.45
C THR A 844 -8.82 2.83 2.80
N GLY A 845 -9.44 3.25 3.92
CA GLY A 845 -8.85 3.08 5.26
C GLY A 845 -8.78 1.65 5.80
N GLY A 846 -9.71 0.78 5.38
CA GLY A 846 -9.75 -0.62 5.80
C GLY A 846 -8.90 -1.56 4.95
N GLY A 847 -8.22 -1.05 3.91
CA GLY A 847 -7.53 -1.86 2.90
C GLY A 847 -8.45 -2.87 2.21
N THR A 848 -9.76 -2.61 2.18
CA THR A 848 -10.80 -3.57 1.78
C THR A 848 -11.51 -3.05 0.53
N TYR A 849 -11.25 -3.71 -0.60
CA TYR A 849 -11.90 -3.41 -1.88
C TYR A 849 -13.01 -4.43 -2.17
N VAL A 850 -14.26 -3.98 -2.29
CA VAL A 850 -15.40 -4.85 -2.64
C VAL A 850 -15.75 -4.61 -4.10
N SER A 851 -15.73 -5.66 -4.92
CA SER A 851 -16.09 -5.57 -6.34
C SER A 851 -17.50 -4.99 -6.55
N PRO A 852 -17.73 -4.19 -7.61
CA PRO A 852 -19.07 -3.74 -8.00
C PRO A 852 -20.04 -4.92 -8.14
N THR A 853 -21.31 -4.74 -7.75
CA THR A 853 -22.37 -5.73 -8.03
C THR A 853 -23.15 -5.43 -9.32
N ALA A 854 -23.10 -4.18 -9.78
CA ALA A 854 -23.61 -3.67 -11.05
C ALA A 854 -22.92 -2.32 -11.38
N PRO A 855 -23.14 -1.71 -12.56
CA PRO A 855 -22.65 -0.36 -12.86
C PRO A 855 -23.34 0.72 -12.02
N SER A 856 -22.62 1.81 -11.74
CA SER A 856 -23.14 2.95 -10.98
C SER A 856 -24.18 3.75 -11.77
N ARG A 857 -25.14 4.36 -11.06
CA ARG A 857 -26.28 5.05 -11.68
C ARG A 857 -26.86 6.17 -10.81
N GLY A 858 -27.35 7.22 -11.45
CA GLY A 858 -28.30 8.14 -10.81
C GLY A 858 -29.68 7.49 -10.76
N LEU A 859 -30.33 7.46 -9.59
CA LEU A 859 -31.57 6.73 -9.35
C LEU A 859 -32.69 7.68 -8.90
N VAL A 860 -33.89 7.52 -9.44
CA VAL A 860 -35.10 8.24 -9.01
C VAL A 860 -36.14 7.23 -8.56
N LEU A 861 -36.51 7.29 -7.28
CA LEU A 861 -37.47 6.39 -6.65
C LEU A 861 -38.76 7.14 -6.30
N LYS A 862 -39.90 6.47 -6.50
CA LYS A 862 -41.20 6.87 -5.95
C LYS A 862 -41.46 6.09 -4.67
N LEU A 863 -41.68 6.80 -3.57
CA LEU A 863 -41.99 6.23 -2.26
C LEU A 863 -43.48 6.33 -1.95
N ASP A 864 -44.14 5.20 -1.73
CA ASP A 864 -45.47 5.13 -1.15
C ASP A 864 -45.33 4.90 0.37
N GLN A 865 -45.55 5.96 1.14
CA GLN A 865 -45.50 5.95 2.61
C GLN A 865 -46.76 5.35 3.27
N GLN A 866 -47.80 4.98 2.50
CA GLN A 866 -48.97 4.25 3.02
C GLN A 866 -48.87 2.75 2.74
N ALA A 867 -48.51 2.38 1.49
CA ALA A 867 -48.30 0.98 1.10
C ALA A 867 -46.96 0.40 1.60
N HIS A 868 -46.06 1.26 2.07
CA HIS A 868 -44.68 0.93 2.42
C HIS A 868 -43.94 0.27 1.25
N THR A 869 -43.94 0.93 0.09
CA THR A 869 -43.24 0.49 -1.13
C THR A 869 -42.34 1.57 -1.71
N ALA A 870 -41.25 1.15 -2.35
CA ALA A 870 -40.33 1.99 -3.10
C ALA A 870 -40.21 1.43 -4.52
N THR A 871 -40.59 2.20 -5.53
CA THR A 871 -40.62 1.77 -6.93
C THR A 871 -39.77 2.67 -7.81
N LEU A 872 -39.03 2.09 -8.76
CA LEU A 872 -38.23 2.82 -9.72
C LEU A 872 -39.11 3.76 -10.56
N ALA A 873 -38.75 5.04 -10.61
CA ALA A 873 -39.39 6.06 -11.44
C ALA A 873 -38.50 6.51 -12.61
N GLY A 874 -37.18 6.49 -12.42
CA GLY A 874 -36.18 6.77 -13.45
C GLY A 874 -34.78 6.30 -13.06
N GLN A 875 -33.90 6.08 -14.04
CA GLN A 875 -32.48 5.80 -13.80
C GLN A 875 -31.62 6.37 -14.93
N TYR A 876 -30.41 6.78 -14.59
CA TYR A 876 -29.46 7.46 -15.48
C TYR A 876 -28.10 6.79 -15.37
N SER A 877 -27.46 6.50 -16.51
CA SER A 877 -26.20 5.74 -16.58
C SER A 877 -25.26 6.33 -17.61
N HIS A 878 -23.97 6.35 -17.29
CA HIS A 878 -22.90 6.73 -18.20
C HIS A 878 -22.49 5.58 -19.15
N GLY A 879 -22.97 4.35 -18.91
CA GLY A 879 -22.79 3.22 -19.82
C GLY A 879 -22.84 1.86 -19.14
N ALA A 880 -22.89 0.79 -19.94
CA ALA A 880 -22.68 -0.56 -19.45
C ALA A 880 -21.21 -0.74 -19.03
N ASN A 881 -20.98 -1.14 -17.78
CA ASN A 881 -19.66 -1.20 -17.12
C ASN A 881 -19.02 0.20 -16.90
N PHE A 882 -19.80 1.15 -16.39
CA PHE A 882 -19.27 2.37 -15.78
C PHE A 882 -19.40 2.27 -14.26
N ASP A 883 -18.28 2.38 -13.56
CA ASP A 883 -18.20 2.28 -12.10
C ASP A 883 -17.63 3.58 -11.52
N SER A 884 -18.34 4.15 -10.55
CA SER A 884 -17.84 5.09 -9.55
C SER A 884 -17.78 4.35 -8.22
N GLU A 885 -16.63 4.38 -7.55
CA GLU A 885 -16.37 3.55 -6.37
C GLU A 885 -16.80 4.23 -5.06
N TYR A 886 -16.97 5.55 -5.12
CA TYR A 886 -17.38 6.42 -4.01
C TYR A 886 -17.72 7.82 -4.57
N MET A 887 -18.53 8.59 -3.83
CA MET A 887 -18.98 9.95 -4.16
C MET A 887 -19.95 10.02 -5.36
N GLY A 888 -20.67 11.13 -5.47
CA GLY A 888 -21.59 11.39 -6.57
C GLY A 888 -22.79 12.24 -6.18
N SER A 889 -23.48 12.76 -7.19
CA SER A 889 -24.73 13.52 -7.05
C SER A 889 -25.75 13.19 -8.14
N ILE A 890 -27.04 13.33 -7.83
CA ILE A 890 -28.12 13.44 -8.80
C ILE A 890 -29.08 14.57 -8.39
N GLU A 891 -29.18 15.59 -9.25
CA GLU A 891 -29.95 16.81 -9.02
C GLU A 891 -31.07 16.98 -10.07
N PRO A 892 -32.34 17.13 -9.63
CA PRO A 892 -33.45 17.41 -10.53
C PRO A 892 -33.49 18.87 -10.96
N LEU A 893 -33.46 19.13 -12.27
CA LEU A 893 -33.33 20.47 -12.83
C LEU A 893 -34.70 21.13 -13.14
N PRO A 894 -34.81 22.48 -13.11
CA PRO A 894 -36.09 23.18 -13.28
C PRO A 894 -36.81 22.97 -14.63
N ASN A 895 -36.13 22.42 -15.64
CA ASN A 895 -36.70 22.09 -16.95
C ASN A 895 -37.11 20.61 -17.09
N GLY A 896 -36.98 19.79 -16.03
CA GLY A 896 -37.25 18.35 -16.05
C GLY A 896 -36.09 17.49 -16.56
N ASN A 897 -34.90 18.07 -16.76
CA ASN A 897 -33.66 17.31 -16.92
C ASN A 897 -33.15 16.84 -15.54
N GLU A 898 -32.23 15.88 -15.52
CA GLU A 898 -31.51 15.44 -14.32
C GLU A 898 -30.00 15.61 -14.55
N PHE A 899 -29.29 16.17 -13.57
CA PHE A 899 -27.83 16.35 -13.61
C PHE A 899 -27.15 15.32 -12.73
N VAL A 900 -26.12 14.65 -13.23
CA VAL A 900 -25.40 13.59 -12.50
C VAL A 900 -23.93 13.96 -12.39
N GLY A 901 -23.42 14.09 -11.17
CA GLY A 901 -21.99 14.16 -10.89
C GLY A 901 -21.45 12.78 -10.54
N TRP A 902 -20.45 12.28 -11.25
CA TRP A 902 -20.01 10.87 -11.15
C TRP A 902 -18.92 10.60 -10.11
N GLY A 903 -18.70 11.51 -9.15
CA GLY A 903 -17.93 11.23 -7.93
C GLY A 903 -16.45 10.93 -8.17
N SER A 904 -16.02 9.71 -7.80
CA SER A 904 -14.66 9.21 -8.04
C SER A 904 -14.35 8.95 -9.51
N ALA A 905 -15.34 8.98 -10.40
CA ALA A 905 -15.12 8.99 -11.84
C ALA A 905 -15.04 10.45 -12.34
N PRO A 906 -14.13 10.79 -13.28
CA PRO A 906 -13.78 12.16 -13.64
C PRO A 906 -14.81 12.83 -14.58
N PHE A 907 -16.11 12.70 -14.31
CA PHE A 907 -17.21 13.08 -15.20
C PHE A 907 -18.37 13.77 -14.47
N PHE A 908 -19.10 14.61 -15.20
CA PHE A 908 -20.46 15.03 -14.86
C PHE A 908 -21.28 15.22 -16.15
N SER A 909 -22.58 14.93 -16.07
CA SER A 909 -23.43 14.77 -17.25
C SER A 909 -24.84 15.33 -17.01
N GLU A 910 -25.51 15.79 -18.07
CA GLU A 910 -26.91 16.24 -18.03
C GLU A 910 -27.77 15.36 -18.95
N TYR A 911 -28.91 14.89 -18.45
CA TYR A 911 -29.84 14.01 -19.17
C TYR A 911 -31.23 14.65 -19.31
N ASP A 912 -31.94 14.41 -20.41
CA ASP A 912 -33.37 14.73 -20.48
C ASP A 912 -34.25 13.75 -19.69
N ALA A 913 -35.51 14.11 -19.48
CA ALA A 913 -36.51 13.29 -18.79
C ALA A 913 -36.73 11.88 -19.37
N SER A 914 -36.23 11.58 -20.58
CA SER A 914 -36.29 10.25 -21.19
C SER A 914 -34.99 9.45 -21.03
N GLY A 915 -33.99 9.99 -20.34
CA GLY A 915 -32.67 9.39 -20.16
C GLY A 915 -31.69 9.65 -21.32
N ASN A 916 -31.97 10.56 -22.25
CA ASN A 916 -31.00 10.88 -23.31
C ASN A 916 -29.93 11.84 -22.79
N LEU A 917 -28.67 11.50 -23.04
CA LEU A 917 -27.51 12.31 -22.71
C LEU A 917 -27.47 13.61 -23.55
N LEU A 918 -27.46 14.77 -22.89
CA LEU A 918 -27.45 16.11 -23.52
C LEU A 918 -26.08 16.80 -23.45
N LEU A 919 -25.39 16.55 -22.35
CA LEU A 919 -24.02 16.97 -22.05
C LEU A 919 -23.33 15.82 -21.34
N ASP A 920 -22.11 15.49 -21.76
CA ASP A 920 -21.15 14.79 -20.92
C ASP A 920 -19.83 15.57 -20.91
N ALA A 921 -19.28 15.79 -19.71
CA ALA A 921 -18.14 16.65 -19.47
C ALA A 921 -17.14 15.95 -18.55
N ARG A 922 -15.86 15.97 -18.95
CA ARG A 922 -14.78 15.24 -18.30
C ARG A 922 -13.71 16.18 -17.72
N LEU A 923 -13.28 15.88 -16.50
CA LEU A 923 -12.14 16.50 -15.82
C LEU A 923 -10.79 15.98 -16.39
N PRO A 924 -9.70 16.78 -16.28
CA PRO A 924 -8.40 16.41 -16.85
C PRO A 924 -7.67 15.35 -16.00
N GLY A 925 -7.04 14.37 -16.65
CA GLY A 925 -6.15 13.42 -15.96
C GLY A 925 -6.86 12.54 -14.92
N SER A 926 -6.46 12.71 -13.65
CA SER A 926 -6.96 12.06 -12.43
C SER A 926 -7.75 13.03 -11.52
N ASP A 927 -8.07 14.22 -12.01
CA ASP A 927 -8.96 15.19 -11.36
C ASP A 927 -10.40 14.63 -11.33
N ILE A 928 -11.07 14.74 -10.18
CA ILE A 928 -12.40 14.22 -9.86
C ILE A 928 -13.20 15.28 -9.09
N THR A 929 -14.43 14.99 -8.67
CA THR A 929 -15.18 15.91 -7.80
C THR A 929 -16.19 15.19 -6.91
N TYR A 930 -16.32 15.64 -5.65
CA TYR A 930 -17.25 15.03 -4.69
C TYR A 930 -18.72 15.09 -5.18
N ARG A 931 -19.10 16.22 -5.80
CA ARG A 931 -20.41 16.48 -6.42
C ARG A 931 -20.28 17.58 -7.49
N ALA A 932 -21.24 17.61 -8.42
CA ALA A 932 -21.51 18.75 -9.27
C ALA A 932 -23.02 19.03 -9.36
N THR A 933 -23.41 20.29 -9.52
CA THR A 933 -24.80 20.80 -9.58
C THR A 933 -24.95 21.96 -10.58
N VAL A 934 -26.19 22.37 -10.91
CA VAL A 934 -26.51 23.43 -11.90
C VAL A 934 -27.33 24.56 -11.25
N GLU A 935 -26.63 25.61 -10.84
CA GLU A 935 -27.14 26.59 -9.87
C GLU A 935 -27.41 27.98 -10.48
N PRO A 936 -28.52 28.67 -10.11
CA PRO A 936 -28.87 29.99 -10.62
C PRO A 936 -28.09 31.12 -9.93
N TRP A 937 -26.80 31.26 -10.26
CA TRP A 937 -25.92 32.23 -9.62
C TRP A 937 -25.87 33.63 -10.27
N VAL A 938 -25.72 34.66 -9.43
CA VAL A 938 -25.32 36.02 -9.85
C VAL A 938 -24.17 36.50 -8.96
N GLY A 939 -22.98 36.63 -9.54
CA GLY A 939 -21.77 37.08 -8.86
C GLY A 939 -21.43 38.53 -9.22
N LYS A 940 -21.12 39.32 -8.19
CA LYS A 940 -20.84 40.77 -8.25
C LYS A 940 -19.59 41.07 -7.42
N PRO A 941 -18.38 40.65 -7.88
CA PRO A 941 -17.18 40.62 -7.06
C PRO A 941 -16.81 42.00 -6.53
N HIS A 942 -16.35 42.06 -5.28
CA HIS A 942 -15.90 43.32 -4.67
C HIS A 942 -14.64 43.88 -5.34
N GLU A 943 -13.68 43.01 -5.67
CA GLU A 943 -12.43 43.43 -6.29
C GLU A 943 -12.65 43.95 -7.71
N PRO A 944 -11.90 44.97 -8.18
CA PRO A 944 -12.05 45.50 -9.52
C PRO A 944 -11.65 44.48 -10.60
N PRO A 945 -12.11 44.66 -11.86
CA PRO A 945 -11.60 43.93 -13.01
C PRO A 945 -10.06 43.87 -13.07
N ALA A 946 -9.54 42.70 -13.46
CA ALA A 946 -8.13 42.50 -13.72
C ALA A 946 -7.81 42.75 -15.20
N GLY A 947 -6.62 43.28 -15.48
CA GLY A 947 -6.17 43.56 -16.83
C GLY A 947 -4.66 43.47 -16.97
N ALA A 948 -4.20 43.00 -18.13
CA ALA A 948 -2.79 42.93 -18.48
C ALA A 948 -2.60 43.19 -19.98
N ALA A 949 -1.45 43.74 -20.38
CA ALA A 949 -1.10 43.92 -21.79
C ALA A 949 0.18 43.16 -22.10
N ARG A 950 0.16 42.34 -23.17
CA ARG A 950 1.33 41.59 -23.67
C ARG A 950 1.48 41.76 -25.18
N ARG A 951 2.69 41.53 -25.72
CA ARG A 951 2.87 41.39 -27.18
C ARG A 951 2.57 39.95 -27.63
N ALA A 952 1.72 39.80 -28.63
CA ALA A 952 1.44 38.53 -29.30
C ALA A 952 1.27 38.77 -30.81
N GLY A 953 1.90 37.94 -31.66
CA GLY A 953 1.82 38.09 -33.13
C GLY A 953 2.25 39.48 -33.64
N GLY A 954 3.22 40.13 -32.99
CA GLY A 954 3.68 41.48 -33.33
C GLY A 954 2.76 42.64 -32.89
N ARG A 955 1.58 42.35 -32.33
CA ARG A 955 0.62 43.36 -31.83
C ARG A 955 0.56 43.35 -30.31
N THR A 956 0.13 44.47 -29.73
CA THR A 956 -0.27 44.49 -28.31
C THR A 956 -1.66 43.88 -28.19
N VAL A 957 -1.83 42.94 -27.26
CA VAL A 957 -3.12 42.37 -26.88
C VAL A 957 -3.37 42.74 -25.42
N VAL A 958 -4.52 43.36 -25.16
CA VAL A 958 -5.00 43.65 -23.81
C VAL A 958 -5.93 42.53 -23.38
N TYR A 959 -5.58 41.87 -22.28
CA TYR A 959 -6.35 40.79 -21.67
C TYR A 959 -7.16 41.36 -20.52
N ALA A 960 -8.43 40.99 -20.45
CA ALA A 960 -9.37 41.45 -19.42
C ALA A 960 -10.10 40.26 -18.78
N SER A 961 -10.19 40.24 -17.45
CA SER A 961 -10.97 39.26 -16.69
C SER A 961 -11.59 39.89 -15.44
N TRP A 962 -12.61 39.25 -14.86
CA TRP A 962 -13.17 39.63 -13.57
C TRP A 962 -13.72 38.39 -12.88
N ASN A 963 -12.95 37.86 -11.94
CA ASN A 963 -13.19 36.56 -11.32
C ASN A 963 -14.55 36.53 -10.59
N GLY A 964 -15.53 35.81 -11.14
CA GLY A 964 -16.89 35.68 -10.62
C GLY A 964 -17.92 36.70 -11.11
N ALA A 965 -17.58 37.61 -12.02
CA ALA A 965 -18.55 38.58 -12.52
C ALA A 965 -19.47 38.00 -13.61
N THR A 966 -20.73 37.71 -13.28
CA THR A 966 -21.68 37.04 -14.18
C THR A 966 -22.40 38.00 -15.15
N GLU A 967 -22.53 39.27 -14.79
CA GLU A 967 -23.31 40.27 -15.54
C GLU A 967 -22.55 40.91 -16.73
N VAL A 968 -21.23 40.69 -16.82
CA VAL A 968 -20.37 41.28 -17.86
C VAL A 968 -20.69 40.70 -19.24
N ARG A 969 -20.99 41.57 -20.20
CA ARG A 969 -21.22 41.21 -21.61
C ARG A 969 -20.11 41.71 -22.52
N THR A 970 -19.69 42.96 -22.35
CA THR A 970 -18.71 43.61 -23.22
C THR A 970 -17.56 44.20 -22.41
N TRP A 971 -16.36 44.16 -22.96
CA TRP A 971 -15.17 44.83 -22.46
C TRP A 971 -14.86 46.06 -23.29
N ARG A 972 -14.54 47.18 -22.64
CA ARG A 972 -13.98 48.39 -23.26
C ARG A 972 -12.55 48.60 -22.76
N VAL A 973 -11.62 48.81 -23.69
CA VAL A 973 -10.23 49.17 -23.38
C VAL A 973 -10.06 50.68 -23.54
N LEU A 974 -9.58 51.32 -22.49
CA LEU A 974 -9.05 52.68 -22.54
C LEU A 974 -7.52 52.63 -22.62
N GLY A 975 -6.93 53.54 -23.40
CA GLY A 975 -5.48 53.70 -23.56
C GLY A 975 -5.04 55.15 -23.34
N ALA A 976 -3.78 55.31 -22.93
CA ALA A 976 -3.09 56.60 -22.89
C ALA A 976 -1.59 56.47 -23.24
N GLY A 977 -1.13 57.43 -24.04
CA GLY A 977 0.29 57.70 -24.29
C GLY A 977 1.00 58.37 -23.10
N SER A 978 2.18 58.94 -23.35
CA SER A 978 3.03 59.55 -22.31
C SER A 978 2.39 60.83 -21.74
N GLY A 979 1.64 60.72 -20.64
CA GLY A 979 0.97 61.85 -19.98
C GLY A 979 -0.44 62.18 -20.50
N GLY A 980 -1.07 61.28 -21.28
CA GLY A 980 -2.40 61.50 -21.87
C GLY A 980 -3.58 61.16 -20.94
N THR A 981 -4.75 61.71 -21.27
CA THR A 981 -6.04 61.25 -20.70
C THR A 981 -6.43 59.90 -21.29
N LEU A 982 -7.03 59.01 -20.48
CA LEU A 982 -7.51 57.70 -20.94
C LEU A 982 -8.68 57.84 -21.93
N THR A 983 -8.50 57.39 -23.17
CA THR A 983 -9.53 57.38 -24.23
C THR A 983 -9.83 55.97 -24.71
N GLN A 984 -11.04 55.70 -25.21
CA GLN A 984 -11.39 54.37 -25.72
C GLN A 984 -10.60 54.02 -27.00
N ILE A 985 -9.81 52.95 -26.95
CA ILE A 985 -9.00 52.47 -28.08
C ILE A 985 -9.50 51.14 -28.67
N ALA A 986 -10.23 50.32 -27.90
CA ALA A 986 -10.80 49.06 -28.37
C ALA A 986 -12.02 48.63 -27.54
N ALA A 987 -12.80 47.68 -28.07
CA ALA A 987 -13.85 46.98 -27.34
C ALA A 987 -14.05 45.56 -27.90
N ALA A 988 -14.52 44.62 -27.08
CA ALA A 988 -14.78 43.23 -27.46
C ALA A 988 -15.90 42.61 -26.63
N GLN A 989 -16.62 41.62 -27.18
CA GLN A 989 -17.55 40.80 -26.40
C GLN A 989 -16.79 39.80 -25.51
N LYS A 990 -17.31 39.49 -24.32
CA LYS A 990 -16.69 38.56 -23.36
C LYS A 990 -16.62 37.14 -23.97
N SER A 991 -15.41 36.64 -24.18
CA SER A 991 -15.18 35.34 -24.86
C SER A 991 -15.10 34.13 -23.93
N GLY A 992 -14.76 34.34 -22.65
CA GLY A 992 -14.55 33.29 -21.65
C GLY A 992 -14.30 33.91 -20.26
N PHE A 993 -13.51 33.27 -19.41
CA PHE A 993 -12.99 33.87 -18.17
C PHE A 993 -12.20 35.16 -18.47
N GLU A 994 -11.18 34.99 -19.32
CA GLU A 994 -10.35 36.06 -19.87
C GLU A 994 -10.77 36.35 -21.31
N THR A 995 -10.70 37.62 -21.71
CA THR A 995 -10.95 38.09 -23.08
C THR A 995 -9.72 38.80 -23.60
N GLY A 996 -9.11 38.27 -24.66
CA GLY A 996 -7.96 38.88 -25.34
C GLY A 996 -8.43 39.86 -26.42
N ILE A 997 -8.00 41.12 -26.30
CA ILE A 997 -8.46 42.25 -27.11
C ILE A 997 -7.25 42.80 -27.89
N PRO A 998 -7.06 42.41 -29.17
CA PRO A 998 -5.94 42.87 -29.97
C PRO A 998 -6.11 44.35 -30.34
N LEU A 999 -5.09 45.17 -30.09
CA LEU A 999 -5.10 46.59 -30.42
C LEU A 999 -4.71 46.83 -31.88
N THR A 1000 -5.40 47.78 -32.52
CA THR A 1000 -5.12 48.24 -33.88
C THR A 1000 -4.06 49.34 -33.92
N GLN A 1001 -4.02 50.19 -32.90
CA GLN A 1001 -3.00 51.23 -32.72
C GLN A 1001 -1.89 50.75 -31.78
N GLN A 1002 -0.66 51.25 -31.96
CA GLN A 1002 0.47 51.02 -31.04
C GLN A 1002 1.10 52.38 -30.67
N GLY A 1003 1.40 52.57 -29.39
CA GLY A 1003 1.98 53.81 -28.87
C GLY A 1003 1.58 54.10 -27.41
N ASP A 1004 0.39 53.63 -27.01
CA ASP A 1004 -0.07 53.68 -25.62
C ASP A 1004 0.87 52.92 -24.68
N LYS A 1005 1.10 53.52 -23.51
CA LYS A 1005 1.93 52.95 -22.43
C LYS A 1005 1.08 52.45 -21.26
N THR A 1006 -0.08 53.07 -21.05
CA THR A 1006 -0.99 52.78 -19.95
C THR A 1006 -2.36 52.40 -20.49
N PHE A 1007 -2.97 51.38 -19.89
CA PHE A 1007 -4.26 50.82 -20.27
C PHE A 1007 -5.17 50.71 -19.04
N GLN A 1008 -6.49 50.73 -19.27
CA GLN A 1008 -7.50 50.38 -18.29
C GLN A 1008 -8.60 49.57 -19.00
N VAL A 1009 -9.15 48.55 -18.34
CA VAL A 1009 -10.30 47.80 -18.86
C VAL A 1009 -11.56 48.13 -18.05
N GLN A 1010 -12.65 48.44 -18.75
CA GLN A 1010 -13.98 48.62 -18.19
C GLN A 1010 -14.86 47.42 -18.56
N ALA A 1011 -15.54 46.85 -17.57
CA ALA A 1011 -16.53 45.80 -17.74
C ALA A 1011 -17.92 46.44 -17.93
N LEU A 1012 -18.64 46.05 -18.98
CA LEU A 1012 -19.96 46.60 -19.32
C LEU A 1012 -21.06 45.52 -19.28
N ASP A 1013 -22.26 45.94 -18.85
CA ASP A 1013 -23.48 45.12 -18.88
C ASP A 1013 -24.10 45.01 -20.30
N GLY A 1014 -25.23 44.32 -20.40
CA GLY A 1014 -26.00 44.19 -21.66
C GLY A 1014 -26.65 45.48 -22.17
N HIS A 1015 -26.59 46.57 -21.40
CA HIS A 1015 -27.09 47.90 -21.77
C HIS A 1015 -25.94 48.91 -22.01
N GLY A 1016 -24.67 48.45 -21.98
CA GLY A 1016 -23.49 49.29 -22.16
C GLY A 1016 -23.10 50.13 -20.94
N ARG A 1017 -23.71 49.91 -19.77
CA ARG A 1017 -23.37 50.58 -18.51
C ARG A 1017 -22.09 49.98 -17.94
N VAL A 1018 -21.20 50.83 -17.41
CA VAL A 1018 -19.96 50.36 -16.77
C VAL A 1018 -20.29 49.78 -15.40
N LEU A 1019 -20.01 48.48 -15.23
CA LEU A 1019 -20.15 47.74 -13.97
C LEU A 1019 -18.92 47.91 -13.06
N GLY A 1020 -17.74 48.07 -13.66
CA GLY A 1020 -16.47 48.22 -12.95
C GLY A 1020 -15.32 48.56 -13.89
N ALA A 1021 -14.21 49.03 -13.33
CA ALA A 1021 -13.00 49.37 -14.08
C ALA A 1021 -11.74 48.88 -13.35
N SER A 1022 -10.75 48.41 -14.09
CA SER A 1022 -9.47 47.98 -13.52
C SER A 1022 -8.69 49.14 -12.92
N LYS A 1023 -7.69 48.83 -12.08
CA LYS A 1023 -6.57 49.77 -11.89
C LYS A 1023 -5.85 49.95 -13.25
N PRO A 1024 -5.26 51.12 -13.54
CA PRO A 1024 -4.43 51.27 -14.73
C PRO A 1024 -3.21 50.34 -14.69
N PHE A 1025 -2.83 49.78 -15.83
CA PHE A 1025 -1.70 48.86 -16.00
C PHE A 1025 -0.92 49.18 -17.28
N THR A 1026 0.32 48.70 -17.37
CA THR A 1026 1.20 48.93 -18.54
C THR A 1026 1.38 47.66 -19.37
N LEU A 1027 2.00 47.80 -20.55
CA LEU A 1027 2.57 46.67 -21.28
C LEU A 1027 3.62 45.97 -20.40
N SER A 1028 3.49 44.65 -20.19
CA SER A 1028 4.59 43.86 -19.61
C SER A 1028 5.67 43.61 -20.66
N GLY A 1029 6.94 43.60 -20.23
CA GLY A 1029 8.07 43.19 -21.06
C GLY A 1029 7.97 41.73 -21.52
#